data_AF-A0A485L2C2-F1
#
_entry.id   AF-A0A485L2C2-F1
#
_cell.length_a   1.000
_cell.length_b   1.000
_cell.length_c   1.000
_cell.angle_alpha   90.00
_cell.angle_beta   90.00
_cell.angle_gamma   90.00
#
_symmetry.space_group_name_H-M   'P 1'
#
loop_
_entity.id
_entity.type
_entity.pdbx_description
1 polymer ?
#
loop_
_entity_poly.entity_id
_entity_poly.type
_entity_poly.pdbx_seq_one_letter_code
_entity_poly.pdbx_strand_id
1 'polypeptide(L)'
;MCNVIASPRLQWAAAPTFGGEAPFQMRRTSTLDDIAADVPLSWRRILLAISSYLLFFTDIPRSGYGFRTIPYPAVSTHKYSLFAYNYRIAKIHRNTTTGVFAGFNGSDSAISSVPVWAYKFDSTSVGLRTFVHQFDPSSWDPCLAYESTCASQTLNISTVFAMVDAVVTVIASQPRPVAYSVQFLLVDHIDHIFSVGMFAPKQWRVVQGHLFHNPTQDSICDPTSPTTPHFCHLPWSNFQHLGAGLSPLHEIADYVRAKAQTYSLGPNQTLQVAVIVSTPGFIRDAGGIADASTKFYDVVALFRVQTCDNATCTTDTVEDYRFEGSILDTNSLMWYRTVRLLRFVGQMYNICRVVALFYGCYTVVRSEPQYASVSARVLATFQLGLRIPVQVVIYGSWLPVLLFVIAHTIDSTMLYTDIYTRWISVLGSASLSPIDIVQVLSCHMRNVWLVSLVAKLSLLPASIDTQRVHGVLGVRGYVIILASFLSIFLDTRVDAIRSTMMQQVTVIPPSLHFALLRITTSLPFQRNNNGIWLDFKTLVLSGFVVFLILRVKFKHAVLVPTSVPHCVLIYSSSLLFSTSWFGAILDPLVDKEGRVQSVTGFHNKGRQSVHSLMNLAWMTDPLLYAMVRWRSPAVYLYKRIGTHETFYHPLPLKMMAKWKDEDEDMFALVEKRPFVALSWGDQIRVE
;
A
#
# COMPACT_ATOMS: atom_id res chain seq x y z
N MET A 1 -76.50 26.86 -44.59
CA MET A 1 -77.06 26.56 -45.92
C MET A 1 -77.15 25.04 -46.06
N CYS A 2 -78.39 24.55 -46.20
CA CYS A 2 -78.88 23.23 -46.63
C CYS A 2 -78.40 21.96 -45.88
N ASN A 3 -79.23 21.23 -45.10
CA ASN A 3 -80.35 20.33 -45.48
C ASN A 3 -79.90 19.22 -46.48
N VAL A 4 -80.18 17.91 -46.37
CA VAL A 4 -81.43 17.22 -45.95
C VAL A 4 -81.29 15.66 -46.12
N ILE A 5 -81.93 14.85 -45.23
CA ILE A 5 -82.65 13.54 -45.42
C ILE A 5 -81.88 12.27 -45.91
N ALA A 6 -82.21 11.00 -45.62
CA ALA A 6 -82.88 10.20 -44.57
C ALA A 6 -82.87 8.70 -45.03
N SER A 7 -82.76 7.73 -44.07
CA SER A 7 -83.38 6.37 -43.97
C SER A 7 -83.49 5.38 -45.18
N PRO A 8 -83.77 4.04 -45.04
CA PRO A 8 -84.13 3.27 -43.84
C PRO A 8 -83.53 1.85 -43.65
N ARG A 9 -83.82 1.34 -42.44
CA ARG A 9 -83.82 -0.02 -41.87
C ARG A 9 -83.82 -1.24 -42.81
N LEU A 10 -83.08 -2.27 -42.39
CA LEU A 10 -83.50 -3.68 -42.46
C LEU A 10 -83.00 -4.43 -41.21
N GLN A 11 -83.94 -4.82 -40.35
CA GLN A 11 -83.77 -5.80 -39.27
C GLN A 11 -84.12 -7.18 -39.83
N TRP A 12 -83.27 -8.18 -39.61
CA TRP A 12 -83.70 -9.58 -39.56
C TRP A 12 -82.90 -10.36 -38.49
N ALA A 13 -83.69 -10.91 -37.57
CA ALA A 13 -83.57 -12.16 -36.82
C ALA A 13 -82.26 -12.53 -36.09
N ALA A 14 -82.39 -12.65 -34.78
CA ALA A 14 -81.48 -13.37 -33.90
C ALA A 14 -81.57 -14.90 -34.12
N ALA A 15 -80.42 -15.57 -34.00
CA ALA A 15 -80.31 -16.97 -33.60
C ALA A 15 -79.17 -17.08 -32.56
N PRO A 16 -79.36 -17.81 -31.45
CA PRO A 16 -78.40 -17.89 -30.36
C PRO A 16 -77.36 -18.99 -30.65
N THR A 17 -76.14 -18.86 -30.13
CA THR A 17 -75.55 -19.77 -29.13
C THR A 17 -74.02 -19.73 -29.07
N PHE A 18 -73.55 -20.08 -27.87
CA PHE A 18 -72.23 -20.58 -27.45
C PHE A 18 -71.08 -19.58 -27.30
N GLY A 19 -70.73 -19.39 -26.03
CA GLY A 19 -69.58 -18.63 -25.58
C GLY A 19 -68.25 -19.26 -26.04
N GLY A 20 -67.29 -18.38 -26.27
CA GLY A 20 -65.90 -18.70 -26.54
C GLY A 20 -65.03 -17.61 -25.92
N GLU A 21 -64.45 -17.95 -24.78
CA GLU A 21 -63.19 -17.47 -24.20
C GLU A 21 -62.73 -16.04 -24.55
N ALA A 22 -62.84 -15.15 -23.56
CA ALA A 22 -62.03 -13.94 -23.52
C ALA A 22 -60.53 -14.35 -23.47
N PRO A 23 -59.65 -13.77 -24.29
CA PRO A 23 -58.22 -14.03 -24.18
C PRO A 23 -57.73 -13.44 -22.87
N PHE A 24 -57.37 -14.31 -21.93
CA PHE A 24 -56.65 -13.96 -20.72
C PHE A 24 -55.23 -13.52 -21.12
N GLN A 25 -55.08 -12.27 -21.58
CA GLN A 25 -53.77 -11.63 -21.76
C GLN A 25 -53.17 -11.41 -20.38
N MET A 26 -52.47 -12.43 -19.89
CA MET A 26 -51.60 -12.31 -18.73
C MET A 26 -50.54 -11.27 -19.08
N ARG A 27 -50.68 -10.06 -18.52
CA ARG A 27 -49.75 -8.94 -18.68
C ARG A 27 -48.39 -9.39 -18.15
N ARG A 28 -47.52 -9.88 -19.04
CA ARG A 28 -46.15 -10.28 -18.71
C ARG A 28 -45.46 -9.05 -18.13
N THR A 29 -45.16 -9.06 -16.83
CA THR A 29 -44.39 -8.00 -16.17
C THR A 29 -43.07 -7.81 -16.91
N SER A 30 -42.60 -6.56 -17.05
CA SER A 30 -41.35 -6.33 -17.76
C SER A 30 -40.20 -6.88 -16.95
N THR A 31 -39.15 -7.36 -17.63
CA THR A 31 -37.97 -7.92 -16.95
C THR A 31 -37.34 -6.93 -15.98
N LEU A 32 -37.47 -5.64 -16.28
CA LEU A 32 -36.94 -4.56 -15.46
C LEU A 32 -37.78 -4.29 -14.22
N ASP A 33 -39.11 -4.45 -14.30
CA ASP A 33 -40.00 -4.32 -13.15
C ASP A 33 -39.73 -5.44 -12.13
N ASP A 34 -39.52 -6.66 -12.62
CA ASP A 34 -39.17 -7.81 -11.80
C ASP A 34 -37.79 -7.60 -11.12
N ILE A 35 -36.77 -7.16 -11.88
CA ILE A 35 -35.45 -6.82 -11.31
C ILE A 35 -35.54 -5.66 -10.29
N ALA A 36 -36.35 -4.65 -10.57
CA ALA A 36 -36.51 -3.51 -9.68
C ALA A 36 -37.20 -3.89 -8.37
N ALA A 37 -38.16 -4.81 -8.42
CA ALA A 37 -38.85 -5.35 -7.24
C ALA A 37 -37.93 -6.29 -6.42
N ASP A 38 -37.19 -7.17 -7.09
CA ASP A 38 -36.38 -8.20 -6.44
C ASP A 38 -35.03 -7.68 -5.91
N VAL A 39 -34.47 -6.65 -6.57
CA VAL A 39 -33.18 -6.05 -6.20
C VAL A 39 -33.35 -4.53 -6.02
N PRO A 40 -33.90 -4.09 -4.87
CA PRO A 40 -34.13 -2.67 -4.62
C PRO A 40 -32.82 -1.89 -4.53
N LEU A 41 -32.80 -0.70 -5.13
CA LEU A 41 -31.65 0.18 -5.15
C LEU A 41 -31.76 1.20 -4.01
N SER A 42 -30.97 1.04 -2.96
CA SER A 42 -30.93 1.99 -1.84
C SER A 42 -30.01 3.18 -2.12
N TRP A 43 -30.30 4.35 -1.53
CA TRP A 43 -29.45 5.54 -1.66
C TRP A 43 -28.00 5.29 -1.21
N ARG A 44 -27.82 4.49 -0.15
CA ARG A 44 -26.48 4.10 0.33
C ARG A 44 -25.71 3.31 -0.72
N ARG A 45 -26.38 2.37 -1.42
CA ARG A 45 -25.77 1.59 -2.50
C ARG A 45 -25.38 2.47 -3.67
N ILE A 46 -26.22 3.44 -4.03
CA ILE A 46 -25.93 4.44 -5.07
C ILE A 46 -24.66 5.22 -4.70
N LEU A 47 -24.62 5.79 -3.49
CA LEU A 47 -23.46 6.57 -3.02
C LEU A 47 -22.17 5.73 -3.03
N LEU A 48 -22.19 4.53 -2.45
CA LEU A 48 -21.02 3.66 -2.41
C LEU A 48 -20.55 3.27 -3.82
N ALA A 49 -21.48 2.90 -4.70
CA ALA A 49 -21.14 2.52 -6.07
C ALA A 49 -20.53 3.69 -6.85
N ILE A 50 -21.11 4.89 -6.76
CA ILE A 50 -20.57 6.10 -7.39
C ILE A 50 -19.19 6.42 -6.83
N SER A 51 -19.02 6.40 -5.50
CA SER A 51 -17.71 6.64 -4.87
C SER A 51 -16.66 5.61 -5.29
N SER A 52 -17.02 4.32 -5.37
CA SER A 52 -16.10 3.27 -5.83
C SER A 52 -15.70 3.45 -7.29
N TYR A 53 -16.63 3.79 -8.18
CA TYR A 53 -16.30 4.10 -9.58
C TYR A 53 -15.42 5.35 -9.68
N LEU A 54 -15.74 6.43 -8.94
CA LEU A 54 -14.93 7.65 -8.93
C LEU A 54 -13.49 7.36 -8.46
N LEU A 55 -13.33 6.63 -7.36
CA LEU A 55 -12.01 6.20 -6.88
C LEU A 55 -11.26 5.38 -7.92
N PHE A 56 -11.95 4.44 -8.57
CA PHE A 56 -11.37 3.59 -9.60
C PHE A 56 -10.93 4.38 -10.85
N PHE A 57 -11.80 5.23 -11.40
CA PHE A 57 -11.46 6.03 -12.59
C PHE A 57 -10.35 7.05 -12.33
N THR A 58 -10.24 7.53 -11.09
CA THR A 58 -9.22 8.48 -10.67
C THR A 58 -7.96 7.81 -10.14
N ASP A 59 -7.85 6.48 -10.12
CA ASP A 59 -6.70 5.76 -9.57
C ASP A 59 -5.36 6.21 -10.20
N ILE A 60 -5.27 6.18 -11.53
CA ILE A 60 -4.08 6.59 -12.26
C ILE A 60 -3.85 8.11 -12.19
N PRO A 61 -4.87 9.00 -12.37
CA PRO A 61 -4.68 10.42 -12.13
C PRO A 61 -4.17 10.78 -10.73
N ARG A 62 -4.60 10.07 -9.67
CA ARG A 62 -4.21 10.32 -8.28
C ARG A 62 -2.85 9.73 -7.91
N SER A 63 -2.56 8.51 -8.38
CA SER A 63 -1.37 7.74 -7.97
C SER A 63 -0.25 7.74 -9.03
N GLY A 64 -0.51 8.23 -10.24
CA GLY A 64 0.40 8.19 -11.37
C GLY A 64 0.59 6.80 -11.97
N TYR A 65 1.44 6.68 -12.99
CA TYR A 65 1.79 5.40 -13.61
C TYR A 65 2.98 4.71 -12.95
N GLY A 66 3.73 5.39 -12.09
CA GLY A 66 5.05 4.97 -11.60
C GLY A 66 6.04 6.13 -11.71
N PHE A 67 7.32 5.85 -11.53
CA PHE A 67 8.36 6.88 -11.47
C PHE A 67 8.90 7.24 -12.86
N ARG A 68 8.36 8.31 -13.48
CA ARG A 68 8.92 8.88 -14.72
C ARG A 68 10.25 9.59 -14.47
N THR A 69 10.33 10.24 -13.32
CA THR A 69 11.50 10.92 -12.78
C THR A 69 11.58 10.55 -11.31
N ILE A 70 12.79 10.49 -10.77
CA ILE A 70 12.99 10.34 -9.33
C ILE A 70 12.86 11.75 -8.72
N PRO A 71 12.03 11.96 -7.68
CA PRO A 71 11.78 13.29 -7.11
C PRO A 71 12.93 13.80 -6.22
N TYR A 72 14.13 13.25 -6.41
CA TYR A 72 15.31 13.49 -5.58
C TYR A 72 16.48 13.95 -6.47
N PRO A 73 17.35 14.85 -5.99
CA PRO A 73 18.52 15.26 -6.76
C PRO A 73 19.43 14.08 -7.09
N ALA A 74 19.90 14.02 -8.34
CA ALA A 74 20.81 12.98 -8.79
C ALA A 74 22.24 13.30 -8.31
N VAL A 75 22.86 12.33 -7.63
CA VAL A 75 24.26 12.38 -7.19
C VAL A 75 25.16 11.69 -8.21
N SER A 76 24.67 10.61 -8.80
CA SER A 76 25.37 9.84 -9.84
C SER A 76 24.34 9.07 -10.67
N THR A 77 24.79 8.32 -11.67
CA THR A 77 23.93 7.41 -12.44
C THR A 77 23.24 6.44 -11.47
N HIS A 78 21.90 6.42 -11.49
CA HIS A 78 21.04 5.62 -10.61
C HIS A 78 21.08 5.97 -9.10
N LYS A 79 21.86 6.98 -8.69
CA LYS A 79 21.98 7.37 -7.27
C LYS A 79 21.42 8.76 -7.01
N TYR A 80 20.60 8.86 -5.98
CA TYR A 80 19.85 10.07 -5.64
C TYR A 80 19.98 10.39 -4.16
N SER A 81 20.05 11.68 -3.82
CA SER A 81 20.08 12.12 -2.43
C SER A 81 18.66 12.26 -1.90
N LEU A 82 18.26 11.44 -0.93
CA LEU A 82 16.93 11.53 -0.32
C LEU A 82 16.83 12.74 0.60
N PHE A 83 17.85 12.95 1.42
CA PHE A 83 17.99 14.09 2.32
C PHE A 83 19.44 14.24 2.78
N ALA A 84 19.78 15.44 3.22
CA ALA A 84 21.06 15.76 3.85
C ALA A 84 20.85 16.91 4.84
N TYR A 85 21.08 16.65 6.13
CA TYR A 85 20.87 17.60 7.22
C TYR A 85 22.14 17.82 8.02
N ASN A 86 22.27 19.01 8.58
CA ASN A 86 23.31 19.38 9.52
C ASN A 86 22.68 20.23 10.62
N TYR A 87 22.95 19.91 11.87
CA TYR A 87 22.37 20.63 13.00
C TYR A 87 23.19 20.44 14.27
N ARG A 88 23.05 21.41 15.18
CA ARG A 88 23.63 21.37 16.52
C ARG A 88 22.62 20.85 17.52
N ILE A 89 23.03 19.84 18.31
CA ILE A 89 22.24 19.34 19.43
C ILE A 89 22.34 20.31 20.61
N ALA A 90 23.57 20.58 21.06
CA ALA A 90 23.84 21.48 22.17
C ALA A 90 25.27 22.02 22.11
N LYS A 91 25.44 23.29 22.50
CA LYS A 91 26.72 23.88 22.91
C LYS A 91 26.64 24.20 24.39
N ILE A 92 27.52 23.66 25.21
CA ILE A 92 27.46 23.79 26.66
C ILE A 92 28.78 24.34 27.16
N HIS A 93 28.72 25.46 27.87
CA HIS A 93 29.87 26.11 28.48
C HIS A 93 29.78 25.93 29.99
N ARG A 94 30.90 25.58 30.60
CA ARG A 94 31.09 25.54 32.04
C ARG A 94 31.83 26.80 32.44
N ASN A 95 31.25 27.58 33.34
CA ASN A 95 31.95 28.68 33.96
C ASN A 95 33.03 28.10 34.89
N THR A 96 34.30 28.40 34.63
CA THR A 96 35.43 27.86 35.38
C THR A 96 35.47 28.37 36.83
N THR A 97 34.94 29.56 37.10
CA THR A 97 34.91 30.16 38.45
C THR A 97 33.74 29.66 39.29
N THR A 98 32.54 29.54 38.71
CA THR A 98 31.31 29.18 39.46
C THR A 98 30.89 27.73 39.30
N GLY A 99 31.44 27.01 38.31
CA GLY A 99 31.04 25.66 37.95
C GLY A 99 29.67 25.55 37.27
N VAL A 100 28.98 26.67 37.03
CA VAL A 100 27.64 26.71 36.44
C VAL A 100 27.71 26.42 34.94
N PHE A 101 26.72 25.68 34.42
CA PHE A 101 26.60 25.33 33.01
C PHE A 101 25.61 26.26 32.28
N ALA A 102 26.00 26.71 31.09
CA ALA A 102 25.14 27.45 30.16
C ALA A 102 25.06 26.69 28.83
N GLY A 103 23.86 26.20 28.50
CA GLY A 103 23.57 25.46 27.28
C GLY A 103 22.92 26.34 26.21
N PHE A 104 23.22 26.07 24.95
CA PHE A 104 22.65 26.76 23.78
C PHE A 104 22.24 25.75 22.69
N ASN A 105 21.08 25.92 22.07
CA ASN A 105 20.61 25.09 20.96
C ASN A 105 21.11 25.60 19.60
N GLY A 106 20.68 25.01 18.47
CA GLY A 106 21.09 25.41 17.11
C GLY A 106 20.89 26.87 16.71
N SER A 107 19.97 27.62 17.35
CA SER A 107 19.73 29.04 17.10
C SER A 107 20.38 29.96 18.14
N ASP A 108 21.36 29.45 18.89
CA ASP A 108 22.03 30.13 20.02
C ASP A 108 21.07 30.59 21.14
N SER A 109 19.88 30.00 21.23
CA SER A 109 18.97 30.26 22.34
C SER A 109 19.30 29.38 23.55
N ALA A 110 19.20 29.95 24.75
CA ALA A 110 19.56 29.28 25.98
C ALA A 110 18.67 28.06 26.24
N ILE A 111 19.28 26.95 26.65
CA ILE A 111 18.61 25.70 27.01
C ILE A 111 19.10 25.19 28.36
N SER A 112 18.18 24.60 29.13
CA SER A 112 18.47 23.93 30.40
C SER A 112 18.51 22.41 30.29
N SER A 113 17.93 21.85 29.23
CA SER A 113 17.88 20.41 28.99
C SER A 113 17.88 20.07 27.50
N VAL A 114 18.28 18.84 27.17
CA VAL A 114 18.33 18.28 25.82
C VAL A 114 17.42 17.05 25.73
N PRO A 115 16.68 16.82 24.64
CA PRO A 115 15.84 15.62 24.51
C PRO A 115 16.65 14.32 24.58
N VAL A 116 16.16 13.33 25.33
CA VAL A 116 16.72 11.97 25.39
C VAL A 116 16.80 11.33 24.00
N TRP A 117 15.86 11.69 23.12
CA TRP A 117 15.81 11.24 21.72
C TRP A 117 17.16 11.30 21.02
N ALA A 118 17.87 12.43 21.13
CA ALA A 118 19.13 12.66 20.46
C ALA A 118 20.22 11.65 20.88
N TYR A 119 20.21 11.13 22.10
CA TYR A 119 21.24 10.22 22.60
C TYR A 119 20.78 8.76 22.72
N LYS A 120 19.48 8.48 22.54
CA LYS A 120 18.90 7.14 22.72
C LYS A 120 18.13 6.58 21.52
N PHE A 121 17.36 7.39 20.80
CA PHE A 121 16.41 6.88 19.80
C PHE A 121 16.80 7.25 18.37
N ASP A 122 17.54 8.34 18.23
CA ASP A 122 18.08 8.77 16.96
C ASP A 122 19.10 7.77 16.39
N SER A 123 19.09 7.53 15.09
CA SER A 123 20.10 6.69 14.43
C SER A 123 21.51 7.26 14.57
N THR A 124 21.64 8.59 14.63
CA THR A 124 22.92 9.29 14.84
C THR A 124 23.53 9.01 16.22
N SER A 125 22.74 8.55 17.20
CA SER A 125 23.22 8.15 18.52
C SER A 125 23.96 6.80 18.52
N VAL A 126 23.75 5.95 17.50
CA VAL A 126 24.37 4.61 17.44
C VAL A 126 25.90 4.72 17.40
N GLY A 127 26.44 5.68 16.65
CA GLY A 127 27.88 5.92 16.58
C GLY A 127 28.47 6.23 17.96
N LEU A 128 27.92 7.23 18.66
CA LEU A 128 28.34 7.63 20.01
C LEU A 128 28.28 6.45 21.00
N ARG A 129 27.14 5.77 21.05
CA ARG A 129 26.94 4.67 22.01
C ARG A 129 27.80 3.45 21.74
N THR A 130 28.32 3.28 20.52
CA THR A 130 29.27 2.21 20.23
C THR A 130 30.53 2.36 21.07
N PHE A 131 31.04 3.59 21.21
CA PHE A 131 32.18 3.88 22.07
C PHE A 131 31.82 3.70 23.54
N VAL A 132 30.64 4.15 23.95
CA VAL A 132 30.15 3.96 25.31
C VAL A 132 30.07 2.48 25.67
N HIS A 133 29.46 1.66 24.83
CA HIS A 133 29.33 0.22 25.06
C HIS A 133 30.70 -0.48 25.14
N GLN A 134 31.70 0.00 24.41
CA GLN A 134 33.02 -0.64 24.37
C GLN A 134 33.92 -0.24 25.55
N PHE A 135 33.77 0.98 26.05
CA PHE A 135 34.68 1.57 27.02
C PHE A 135 34.04 1.92 28.37
N ASP A 136 32.70 1.80 28.47
CA ASP A 136 31.89 2.00 29.66
C ASP A 136 32.25 3.25 30.48
N PRO A 137 32.15 4.47 29.89
CA PRO A 137 32.43 5.69 30.61
C PRO A 137 31.42 5.91 31.73
N SER A 138 31.90 6.07 32.97
CA SER A 138 31.08 6.21 34.19
C SER A 138 30.10 7.40 34.18
N SER A 139 30.37 8.43 33.37
CA SER A 139 29.50 9.59 33.21
C SER A 139 28.30 9.35 32.28
N TRP A 140 28.22 8.19 31.61
CA TRP A 140 27.13 7.88 30.70
C TRP A 140 25.89 7.37 31.44
N ASP A 141 24.73 7.95 31.17
CA ASP A 141 23.49 7.53 31.81
C ASP A 141 23.09 6.12 31.31
N PRO A 142 22.94 5.12 32.22
CA PRO A 142 22.56 3.75 31.86
C PRO A 142 21.24 3.67 31.06
N CYS A 143 20.35 4.64 31.25
CA CYS A 143 19.09 4.67 30.53
C CYS A 143 19.28 4.82 29.01
N LEU A 144 20.34 5.51 28.58
CA LEU A 144 20.66 5.76 27.17
C LEU A 144 21.31 4.54 26.49
N ALA A 145 21.90 3.65 27.31
CA ALA A 145 22.43 2.35 26.89
C ALA A 145 21.36 1.24 26.84
N TYR A 146 20.09 1.55 27.16
CA TYR A 146 18.98 0.59 27.30
C TYR A 146 19.12 -0.37 28.49
N GLU A 147 19.94 -0.05 29.49
CA GLU A 147 20.07 -0.84 30.72
C GLU A 147 18.95 -0.55 31.72
N SER A 148 18.38 0.66 31.67
CA SER A 148 17.27 1.08 32.52
C SER A 148 16.29 2.01 31.78
N THR A 149 15.12 2.23 32.39
CA THR A 149 14.14 3.20 31.90
C THR A 149 14.58 4.62 32.24
N CYS A 150 14.52 5.54 31.28
CA CYS A 150 14.89 6.93 31.53
C CYS A 150 13.86 7.60 32.46
N ALA A 151 14.34 8.31 33.47
CA ALA A 151 13.48 8.99 34.45
C ALA A 151 12.70 10.18 33.86
N SER A 152 13.22 10.79 32.80
CA SER A 152 12.63 11.93 32.08
C SER A 152 12.78 11.74 30.57
N GLN A 153 12.01 12.50 29.79
CA GLN A 153 12.17 12.63 28.33
C GLN A 153 13.29 13.59 27.93
N THR A 154 13.86 14.33 28.89
CA THR A 154 14.96 15.27 28.70
C THR A 154 16.11 14.99 29.68
N LEU A 155 17.33 15.35 29.29
CA LEU A 155 18.55 15.26 30.06
C LEU A 155 19.00 16.67 30.46
N ASN A 156 19.44 16.86 31.70
CA ASN A 156 20.02 18.13 32.14
C ASN A 156 21.34 18.41 31.40
N ILE A 157 21.60 19.68 31.09
CA ILE A 157 22.82 20.09 30.37
C ILE A 157 24.12 19.70 31.10
N SER A 158 24.13 19.64 32.43
CA SER A 158 25.30 19.20 33.20
C SER A 158 25.61 17.71 32.95
N THR A 159 24.58 16.87 32.90
CA THR A 159 24.72 15.44 32.55
C THR A 159 25.22 15.28 31.13
N VAL A 160 24.62 15.99 30.16
CA VAL A 160 25.04 15.95 28.76
C VAL A 160 26.49 16.39 28.60
N PHE A 161 26.91 17.45 29.31
CA PHE A 161 28.29 17.91 29.32
C PHE A 161 29.26 16.81 29.74
N ALA A 162 29.01 16.19 30.90
CA ALA A 162 29.86 15.13 31.45
C ALA A 162 29.90 13.90 30.54
N MET A 163 28.76 13.52 29.95
CA MET A 163 28.67 12.41 29.01
C MET A 163 29.51 12.64 27.75
N VAL A 164 29.33 13.79 27.09
CA VAL A 164 30.01 14.12 25.85
C VAL A 164 31.52 14.25 26.10
N ASP A 165 31.92 14.91 27.18
CA ASP A 165 33.33 15.02 27.58
C ASP A 165 33.97 13.66 27.85
N ALA A 166 33.26 12.74 28.50
CA ALA A 166 33.75 11.38 28.74
C ALA A 166 33.95 10.60 27.43
N VAL A 167 33.03 10.73 26.45
CA VAL A 167 33.19 10.11 25.13
C VAL A 167 34.41 10.66 24.40
N VAL A 168 34.62 11.98 24.39
CA VAL A 168 35.82 12.58 23.78
C VAL A 168 37.08 12.09 24.48
N THR A 169 37.06 11.97 25.82
CA THR A 169 38.19 11.43 26.61
C THR A 169 38.54 10.00 26.21
N VAL A 170 37.53 9.13 26.08
CA VAL A 170 37.69 7.72 25.67
C VAL A 170 38.27 7.60 24.26
N ILE A 171 37.81 8.44 23.33
CA ILE A 171 38.35 8.45 21.96
C ILE A 171 39.79 8.97 21.98
N ALA A 172 40.07 10.00 22.79
CA ALA A 172 41.40 10.59 22.90
C ALA A 172 42.43 9.68 23.57
N SER A 173 42.01 8.74 24.42
CA SER A 173 42.90 7.76 25.01
C SER A 173 43.34 6.66 24.04
N GLN A 174 42.77 6.60 22.82
CA GLN A 174 43.14 5.59 21.84
C GLN A 174 44.38 6.02 21.04
N PRO A 175 45.43 5.17 20.96
CA PRO A 175 46.65 5.52 20.24
C PRO A 175 46.50 5.47 18.71
N ARG A 176 45.42 4.86 18.21
CA ARG A 176 45.12 4.72 16.79
C ARG A 176 43.61 4.84 16.56
N PRO A 177 43.16 5.24 15.35
CA PRO A 177 41.75 5.18 14.99
C PRO A 177 41.19 3.77 15.19
N VAL A 178 40.06 3.67 15.87
CA VAL A 178 39.36 2.41 16.10
C VAL A 178 38.14 2.31 15.19
N ALA A 179 37.83 1.10 14.76
CA ALA A 179 36.69 0.81 13.91
C ALA A 179 35.91 -0.39 14.46
N TYR A 180 34.58 -0.29 14.43
CA TYR A 180 33.66 -1.29 14.93
C TYR A 180 32.61 -1.63 13.87
N SER A 181 32.18 -2.88 13.88
CA SER A 181 30.98 -3.36 13.21
C SER A 181 29.88 -3.48 14.24
N VAL A 182 28.78 -2.77 14.02
CA VAL A 182 27.69 -2.65 14.99
C VAL A 182 26.42 -3.20 14.37
N GLN A 183 25.79 -4.13 15.08
CA GLN A 183 24.45 -4.59 14.81
C GLN A 183 23.50 -3.98 15.82
N PHE A 184 22.40 -3.39 15.35
CA PHE A 184 21.36 -2.82 16.18
C PHE A 184 19.97 -3.09 15.59
N LEU A 185 18.95 -3.05 16.43
CA LEU A 185 17.55 -3.12 16.03
C LEU A 185 17.06 -1.74 15.63
N LEU A 186 16.31 -1.62 14.54
CA LEU A 186 15.66 -0.38 14.10
C LEU A 186 14.15 -0.57 14.09
N VAL A 187 13.50 -0.36 15.23
CA VAL A 187 12.04 -0.39 15.35
C VAL A 187 11.53 1.03 15.22
N ASP A 188 10.49 1.26 14.44
CA ASP A 188 9.89 2.59 14.19
C ASP A 188 8.53 2.56 13.51
N HIS A 189 8.20 1.45 12.83
CA HIS A 189 6.87 1.21 12.25
C HIS A 189 6.07 0.22 13.10
N ILE A 190 4.74 0.29 13.04
CA ILE A 190 3.87 -0.59 13.83
C ILE A 190 4.08 -2.06 13.44
N ASP A 191 4.29 -2.35 12.16
CA ASP A 191 4.58 -3.70 11.67
C ASP A 191 5.90 -4.29 12.20
N HIS A 192 6.86 -3.44 12.62
CA HIS A 192 8.11 -3.89 13.25
C HIS A 192 7.87 -4.56 14.61
N ILE A 193 6.81 -4.18 15.34
CA ILE A 193 6.42 -4.79 16.62
C ILE A 193 6.09 -6.27 16.44
N PHE A 194 5.49 -6.61 15.30
CA PHE A 194 5.09 -7.99 14.95
C PHE A 194 6.23 -8.78 14.29
N SER A 195 7.36 -8.15 14.01
CA SER A 195 8.50 -8.76 13.33
C SER A 195 9.51 -9.31 14.35
N VAL A 196 9.39 -10.60 14.69
CA VAL A 196 10.21 -11.24 15.74
C VAL A 196 11.33 -12.13 15.18
N GLY A 197 12.38 -12.36 15.99
CA GLY A 197 13.44 -13.32 15.70
C GLY A 197 14.31 -12.94 14.49
N MET A 198 14.29 -13.78 13.45
CA MET A 198 15.06 -13.54 12.21
C MET A 198 14.46 -12.42 11.34
N PHE A 199 13.18 -12.10 11.54
CA PHE A 199 12.50 -11.05 10.77
C PHE A 199 12.54 -9.68 11.43
N ALA A 200 13.11 -9.59 12.65
CA ALA A 200 13.28 -8.32 13.33
C ALA A 200 14.13 -7.36 12.48
N PRO A 201 13.80 -6.06 12.42
CA PRO A 201 14.49 -5.08 11.59
C PRO A 201 15.89 -4.84 12.15
N LYS A 202 16.87 -5.62 11.70
CA LYS A 202 18.27 -5.54 12.12
C LYS A 202 19.06 -4.76 11.09
N GLN A 203 19.87 -3.81 11.55
CA GLN A 203 20.79 -3.06 10.70
C GLN A 203 22.23 -3.25 11.14
N TRP A 204 23.13 -3.15 10.16
CA TRP A 204 24.57 -3.24 10.35
C TRP A 204 25.24 -1.95 9.90
N ARG A 205 26.13 -1.43 10.75
CA ARG A 205 26.91 -0.21 10.49
C ARG A 205 28.37 -0.41 10.83
N VAL A 206 29.21 0.31 10.10
CA VAL A 206 30.61 0.53 10.46
C VAL A 206 30.69 1.84 11.22
N VAL A 207 31.25 1.81 12.42
CA VAL A 207 31.47 2.98 13.26
C VAL A 207 32.96 3.21 13.42
N GLN A 208 33.42 4.43 13.24
CA GLN A 208 34.82 4.82 13.39
C GLN A 208 34.94 6.08 14.23
N GLY A 209 36.04 6.19 14.97
CA GLY A 209 36.34 7.35 15.82
C GLY A 209 37.69 7.92 15.48
N HIS A 210 37.73 9.22 15.25
CA HIS A 210 38.93 9.98 14.91
C HIS A 210 39.05 11.16 15.88
N LEU A 211 40.27 11.48 16.29
CA LEU A 211 40.55 12.66 17.11
C LEU A 211 41.48 13.60 16.33
N PHE A 212 41.14 14.88 16.33
CA PHE A 212 41.96 15.95 15.76
C PHE A 212 42.29 16.99 16.83
N HIS A 213 43.55 17.36 16.92
CA HIS A 213 44.02 18.43 17.79
C HIS A 213 44.11 19.74 16.99
N ASN A 214 43.33 20.74 17.41
CA ASN A 214 43.29 22.07 16.82
C ASN A 214 43.21 22.08 15.27
N PRO A 215 42.15 21.53 14.65
CA PRO A 215 42.00 21.47 13.19
C PRO A 215 41.57 22.83 12.59
N THR A 216 42.34 23.89 12.87
CA THR A 216 42.08 25.26 12.40
C THR A 216 42.79 25.57 11.09
N GLN A 217 43.96 24.96 10.85
CA GLN A 217 44.76 25.16 9.64
C GLN A 217 44.57 24.01 8.65
N ASP A 218 44.67 22.78 9.14
CA ASP A 218 44.59 21.58 8.30
C ASP A 218 43.16 21.04 8.20
N SER A 219 42.84 20.45 7.05
CA SER A 219 41.57 19.75 6.85
C SER A 219 41.55 18.43 7.61
N ILE A 220 40.41 18.08 8.21
CA ILE A 220 40.22 16.70 8.72
C ILE A 220 40.28 15.65 7.60
N CYS A 221 40.13 16.08 6.35
CA CYS A 221 40.26 15.27 5.14
C CYS A 221 41.60 15.49 4.41
N ASP A 222 42.64 16.00 5.08
CA ASP A 222 43.97 16.15 4.49
C ASP A 222 44.53 14.77 4.05
N PRO A 223 44.81 14.54 2.76
CA PRO A 223 45.28 13.25 2.26
C PRO A 223 46.63 12.80 2.84
N THR A 224 47.41 13.73 3.41
CA THR A 224 48.69 13.42 4.06
C THR A 224 48.54 12.91 5.49
N SER A 225 47.36 13.09 6.09
CA SER A 225 47.10 12.66 7.46
C SER A 225 46.87 11.14 7.55
N PRO A 226 47.57 10.42 8.44
CA PRO A 226 47.38 8.98 8.64
C PRO A 226 46.04 8.65 9.33
N THR A 227 45.32 9.65 9.84
CA THR A 227 44.06 9.49 10.59
C THR A 227 42.84 9.99 9.81
N THR A 228 42.93 10.06 8.48
CA THR A 228 41.83 10.52 7.61
C THR A 228 40.55 9.69 7.80
N PRO A 229 39.40 10.34 8.06
CA PRO A 229 38.11 9.68 8.09
C PRO A 229 37.75 9.11 6.72
N HIS A 230 37.21 7.89 6.69
CA HIS A 230 36.90 7.23 5.41
C HIS A 230 35.86 7.98 4.56
N PHE A 231 34.99 8.79 5.18
CA PHE A 231 34.02 9.58 4.42
C PHE A 231 34.66 10.62 3.52
N CYS A 232 35.90 11.04 3.79
CA CYS A 232 36.65 11.99 2.94
C CYS A 232 36.83 11.47 1.50
N HIS A 233 36.78 10.15 1.30
CA HIS A 233 36.86 9.52 -0.02
C HIS A 233 35.50 9.21 -0.65
N LEU A 234 34.40 9.59 0.02
CA LEU A 234 33.04 9.25 -0.41
C LEU A 234 32.33 10.49 -0.95
N PRO A 235 31.54 10.35 -2.03
CA PRO A 235 30.94 11.50 -2.73
C PRO A 235 29.92 12.27 -1.88
N TRP A 236 29.41 11.69 -0.79
CA TRP A 236 28.43 12.33 0.07
C TRP A 236 29.05 13.26 1.14
N SER A 237 30.38 13.30 1.28
CA SER A 237 31.05 14.27 2.16
C SER A 237 30.84 15.71 1.68
N ASN A 238 30.58 15.88 0.38
CA ASN A 238 30.28 17.15 -0.26
C ASN A 238 28.77 17.27 -0.48
N PHE A 239 28.14 18.09 0.36
CA PHE A 239 26.70 18.33 0.37
C PHE A 239 26.25 19.20 -0.81
N GLN A 240 27.14 19.99 -1.42
CA GLN A 240 26.84 20.72 -2.64
C GLN A 240 26.50 19.78 -3.80
N HIS A 241 27.14 18.61 -3.88
CA HIS A 241 26.87 17.59 -4.88
C HIS A 241 25.65 16.71 -4.57
N LEU A 242 25.08 16.83 -3.36
CA LEU A 242 23.87 16.10 -2.96
C LEU A 242 22.59 16.76 -3.47
N GLY A 243 22.65 17.99 -3.96
CA GLY A 243 21.52 18.72 -4.54
C GLY A 243 21.35 20.11 -3.93
N ALA A 244 21.12 21.10 -4.79
CA ALA A 244 20.90 22.47 -4.36
C ALA A 244 19.67 22.58 -3.44
N GLY A 245 19.84 23.26 -2.31
CA GLY A 245 18.75 23.56 -1.37
C GLY A 245 18.50 22.51 -0.28
N LEU A 246 19.21 21.38 -0.27
CA LEU A 246 19.09 20.41 0.84
C LEU A 246 19.78 20.91 2.11
N SER A 247 20.93 21.58 1.97
CA SER A 247 21.70 22.15 3.07
C SER A 247 22.51 23.34 2.57
N PRO A 248 22.77 24.37 3.42
CA PRO A 248 23.72 25.44 3.11
C PRO A 248 25.19 25.00 3.19
N LEU A 249 25.46 23.76 3.62
CA LEU A 249 26.80 23.23 3.78
C LEU A 249 27.40 22.81 2.43
N HIS A 250 28.68 23.17 2.20
CA HIS A 250 29.43 22.71 1.04
C HIS A 250 30.07 21.35 1.31
N GLU A 251 31.04 21.30 2.22
CA GLU A 251 31.76 20.07 2.59
C GLU A 251 31.84 19.93 4.11
N ILE A 252 31.69 18.70 4.62
CA ILE A 252 31.75 18.42 6.06
C ILE A 252 33.10 18.86 6.63
N ALA A 253 34.21 18.58 5.92
CA ALA A 253 35.55 18.90 6.37
C ALA A 253 35.79 20.40 6.51
N ASP A 254 35.35 21.17 5.51
CA ASP A 254 35.44 22.62 5.52
C ASP A 254 34.57 23.24 6.61
N TYR A 255 33.37 22.69 6.84
CA TYR A 255 32.53 23.14 7.94
C TYR A 255 33.19 22.90 9.29
N VAL A 256 33.76 21.71 9.53
CA VAL A 256 34.46 21.40 10.78
C VAL A 256 35.66 22.34 10.99
N ARG A 257 36.43 22.62 9.93
CA ARG A 257 37.56 23.57 9.98
C ARG A 257 37.09 24.99 10.27
N ALA A 258 36.12 25.50 9.51
CA ALA A 258 35.56 26.83 9.69
C ALA A 258 34.97 27.00 11.10
N LYS A 259 34.28 25.97 11.60
CA LYS A 259 33.74 25.95 12.96
C LYS A 259 34.86 25.95 14.00
N ALA A 260 35.92 25.17 13.82
CA ALA A 260 37.09 25.19 14.70
C ALA A 260 37.72 26.59 14.77
N GLN A 261 37.78 27.32 13.67
CA GLN A 261 38.29 28.70 13.62
C GLN A 261 37.42 29.71 14.37
N THR A 262 36.14 29.41 14.64
CA THR A 262 35.27 30.30 15.43
C THR A 262 35.56 30.26 16.93
N TYR A 263 36.34 29.28 17.41
CA TYR A 263 36.73 29.20 18.81
C TYR A 263 37.90 30.13 19.10
N SER A 264 37.65 31.18 19.89
CA SER A 264 38.70 32.04 20.43
C SER A 264 39.35 31.36 21.63
N LEU A 265 40.51 30.75 21.40
CA LEU A 265 41.26 30.01 22.43
C LEU A 265 42.20 30.95 23.19
N GLY A 266 42.16 30.89 24.52
CA GLY A 266 43.18 31.49 25.39
C GLY A 266 44.54 30.76 25.32
N PRO A 267 45.59 31.32 25.95
CA PRO A 267 46.96 30.77 25.87
C PRO A 267 47.10 29.35 26.46
N ASN A 268 46.28 28.98 27.46
CA ASN A 268 46.28 27.65 28.08
C ASN A 268 45.12 26.76 27.58
N GLN A 269 44.40 27.20 26.55
CA GLN A 269 43.25 26.46 26.02
C GLN A 269 43.63 25.66 24.78
N THR A 270 43.13 24.43 24.72
CA THR A 270 43.29 23.54 23.56
C THR A 270 41.92 23.14 23.02
N LEU A 271 41.81 23.10 21.70
CA LEU A 271 40.63 22.57 21.01
C LEU A 271 40.91 21.15 20.54
N GLN A 272 39.98 20.25 20.86
CA GLN A 272 39.96 18.89 20.36
C GLN A 272 38.64 18.65 19.63
N VAL A 273 38.71 17.95 18.50
CA VAL A 273 37.54 17.58 17.73
C VAL A 273 37.52 16.07 17.58
N ALA A 274 36.53 15.42 18.20
CA ALA A 274 36.28 14.00 17.98
C ALA A 274 35.23 13.85 16.87
N VAL A 275 35.59 13.12 15.82
CA VAL A 275 34.72 12.83 14.68
C VAL A 275 34.36 11.36 14.70
N ILE A 276 33.08 11.08 14.89
CA ILE A 276 32.52 9.73 14.89
C ILE A 276 31.73 9.55 13.60
N VAL A 277 32.12 8.54 12.83
CA VAL A 277 31.55 8.26 11.52
C VAL A 277 30.76 6.98 11.61
N SER A 278 29.47 7.01 11.27
CA SER A 278 28.64 5.82 11.14
C SER A 278 28.20 5.64 9.69
N THR A 279 28.59 4.52 9.09
CA THR A 279 28.25 4.20 7.71
C THR A 279 27.71 2.78 7.58
N PRO A 280 26.44 2.58 7.24
CA PRO A 280 25.94 1.30 6.74
C PRO A 280 26.39 1.05 5.28
N GLY A 281 26.36 -0.22 4.88
CA GLY A 281 26.28 -0.59 3.47
C GLY A 281 24.89 -0.26 2.89
N PHE A 282 24.73 -0.41 1.57
CA PHE A 282 23.41 -0.31 0.95
C PHE A 282 22.48 -1.40 1.50
N ILE A 283 21.31 -0.99 1.97
CA ILE A 283 20.24 -1.89 2.41
C ILE A 283 19.35 -2.13 1.20
N ARG A 284 19.34 -3.35 0.67
CA ARG A 284 18.52 -3.71 -0.50
C ARG A 284 17.10 -4.08 -0.08
N ASP A 285 16.12 -3.53 -0.76
CA ASP A 285 14.72 -3.95 -0.61
C ASP A 285 14.49 -5.25 -1.40
N ALA A 286 14.01 -6.31 -0.72
CA ALA A 286 13.93 -7.64 -1.32
C ALA A 286 12.62 -7.97 -2.05
N GLY A 287 11.55 -7.18 -1.87
CA GLY A 287 10.19 -7.53 -2.31
C GLY A 287 9.75 -7.00 -3.67
N GLY A 288 10.65 -6.73 -4.62
CA GLY A 288 10.26 -6.24 -5.95
C GLY A 288 11.30 -6.51 -7.03
N ILE A 289 10.93 -6.21 -8.29
CA ILE A 289 11.80 -6.43 -9.45
C ILE A 289 12.71 -5.22 -9.71
N ALA A 290 12.21 -4.00 -9.52
CA ALA A 290 13.06 -2.83 -9.55
C ALA A 290 13.97 -2.85 -8.32
N ASP A 291 15.26 -2.71 -8.56
CA ASP A 291 16.24 -2.53 -7.50
C ASP A 291 15.97 -1.18 -6.85
N ALA A 292 15.78 -1.21 -5.54
CA ALA A 292 15.83 -0.05 -4.67
C ALA A 292 16.68 -0.41 -3.47
N SER A 293 17.65 0.45 -3.17
CA SER A 293 18.46 0.29 -1.99
C SER A 293 18.81 1.63 -1.38
N THR A 294 18.78 1.71 -0.07
CA THR A 294 19.04 2.94 0.66
C THR A 294 20.32 2.81 1.47
N LYS A 295 21.11 3.88 1.48
CA LYS A 295 22.29 4.02 2.32
C LYS A 295 22.16 5.28 3.14
N PHE A 296 21.87 5.11 4.43
CA PHE A 296 21.98 6.18 5.40
C PHE A 296 23.46 6.47 5.70
N TYR A 297 23.79 7.65 6.17
CA TYR A 297 25.10 7.96 6.72
C TYR A 297 24.94 9.04 7.77
N ASP A 298 25.80 8.99 8.79
CA ASP A 298 25.84 10.01 9.82
C ASP A 298 27.25 10.23 10.35
N VAL A 299 27.52 11.48 10.68
CA VAL A 299 28.77 11.95 11.26
C VAL A 299 28.44 12.80 12.46
N VAL A 300 29.04 12.50 13.60
CA VAL A 300 28.97 13.31 14.81
C VAL A 300 30.32 13.97 15.02
N ALA A 301 30.34 15.30 15.09
CA ALA A 301 31.50 16.09 15.42
C ALA A 301 31.32 16.69 16.81
N LEU A 302 32.15 16.25 17.75
CA LEU A 302 32.20 16.75 19.11
C LEU A 302 33.38 17.71 19.25
N PHE A 303 33.10 18.98 19.50
CA PHE A 303 34.13 19.98 19.79
C PHE A 303 34.30 20.08 21.30
N ARG A 304 35.55 20.03 21.76
CA ARG A 304 35.91 20.13 23.17
C ARG A 304 37.01 21.16 23.36
N VAL A 305 36.75 22.16 24.19
CA VAL A 305 37.77 23.13 24.65
C VAL A 305 38.17 22.78 26.06
N GLN A 306 39.47 22.65 26.30
CA GLN A 306 40.03 22.37 27.62
C GLN A 306 41.03 23.44 28.02
N THR A 307 40.97 23.91 29.27
CA THR A 307 42.05 24.68 29.90
C THR A 307 42.96 23.73 30.65
N CYS A 308 44.27 23.77 30.36
CA CYS A 308 45.25 22.90 30.98
C CYS A 308 46.22 23.70 31.87
N ASP A 309 46.22 23.40 33.17
CA ASP A 309 47.16 23.96 34.14
C ASP A 309 48.16 22.88 34.56
N ASN A 310 49.43 23.03 34.17
CA ASN A 310 50.59 22.21 34.60
C ASN A 310 50.27 20.71 34.77
N ALA A 311 49.67 20.10 33.73
CA ALA A 311 49.28 18.69 33.55
C ALA A 311 47.82 18.29 33.88
N THR A 312 47.03 19.11 34.55
CA THR A 312 45.58 18.85 34.72
C THR A 312 44.78 19.68 33.74
N CYS A 313 44.05 19.01 32.84
CA CYS A 313 43.15 19.66 31.88
C CYS A 313 41.70 19.57 32.35
N THR A 314 41.03 20.71 32.45
CA THR A 314 39.60 20.80 32.71
C THR A 314 38.85 21.22 31.47
N THR A 315 37.77 20.52 31.15
CA THR A 315 36.92 20.87 30.01
C THR A 315 36.05 22.08 30.33
N ASP A 316 36.11 23.10 29.47
CA ASP A 316 35.37 24.34 29.59
C ASP A 316 34.13 24.36 28.71
N THR A 317 34.23 23.82 27.50
CA THR A 317 33.13 23.85 26.52
C THR A 317 33.07 22.55 25.76
N VAL A 318 31.84 22.05 25.56
CA VAL A 318 31.54 20.96 24.63
C VAL A 318 30.45 21.38 23.65
N GLU A 319 30.57 20.97 22.38
CA GLU A 319 29.54 21.18 21.36
C GLU A 319 29.31 19.87 20.60
N ASP A 320 28.07 19.39 20.55
CA ASP A 320 27.62 18.24 19.77
C ASP A 320 26.96 18.72 18.48
N TYR A 321 27.61 18.43 17.36
CA TYR A 321 27.14 18.78 16.03
C TYR A 321 27.00 17.53 15.15
N ARG A 322 25.93 17.45 14.38
CA ARG A 322 25.59 16.25 13.61
C ARG A 322 25.36 16.55 12.15
N PHE A 323 25.76 15.59 11.33
CA PHE A 323 25.50 15.53 9.90
C PHE A 323 24.83 14.19 9.63
N GLU A 324 23.73 14.18 8.90
CA GLU A 324 23.07 12.95 8.50
C GLU A 324 22.49 13.07 7.10
N GLY A 325 22.36 11.95 6.41
CA GLY A 325 21.74 11.93 5.11
C GLY A 325 21.48 10.53 4.61
N SER A 326 20.91 10.45 3.42
CA SER A 326 20.63 9.17 2.78
C SER A 326 20.75 9.23 1.26
N ILE A 327 21.34 8.19 0.69
CA ILE A 327 21.42 7.96 -0.75
C ILE A 327 20.54 6.77 -1.13
N LEU A 328 19.68 6.98 -2.12
CA LEU A 328 18.93 5.97 -2.82
C LEU A 328 19.69 5.52 -4.06
N ASP A 329 19.84 4.22 -4.26
CA ASP A 329 20.29 3.61 -5.51
C ASP A 329 19.12 2.81 -6.12
N THR A 330 18.69 3.18 -7.34
CA THR A 330 17.53 2.56 -7.98
C THR A 330 17.58 2.53 -9.51
N ASN A 331 17.09 1.43 -10.09
CA ASN A 331 16.86 1.27 -11.52
C ASN A 331 15.38 1.44 -11.94
N SER A 332 14.51 1.92 -11.05
CA SER A 332 13.06 2.04 -11.26
C SER A 332 12.68 2.83 -12.53
N LEU A 333 13.50 3.81 -12.94
CA LEU A 333 13.30 4.57 -14.19
C LEU A 333 13.33 3.67 -15.44
N MET A 334 14.15 2.62 -15.45
CA MET A 334 14.23 1.68 -16.58
C MET A 334 12.93 0.90 -16.77
N TRP A 335 12.22 0.65 -15.66
CA TRP A 335 10.95 -0.07 -15.64
C TRP A 335 9.74 0.81 -15.93
N TYR A 336 9.87 2.14 -15.93
CA TYR A 336 8.75 3.06 -16.08
C TYR A 336 7.88 2.77 -17.32
N ARG A 337 8.49 2.48 -18.48
CA ARG A 337 7.74 2.20 -19.71
C ARG A 337 6.88 0.93 -19.56
N THR A 338 7.44 -0.12 -18.99
CA THR A 338 6.76 -1.40 -18.75
C THR A 338 5.63 -1.22 -17.76
N VAL A 339 5.90 -0.61 -16.60
CA VAL A 339 4.90 -0.38 -15.55
C VAL A 339 3.77 0.51 -16.07
N ARG A 340 4.10 1.58 -16.81
CA ARG A 340 3.11 2.45 -17.46
C ARG A 340 2.23 1.67 -18.42
N LEU A 341 2.80 0.83 -19.29
CA LEU A 341 2.04 0.03 -20.24
C LEU A 341 1.08 -0.92 -19.51
N LEU A 342 1.57 -1.66 -18.51
CA LEU A 342 0.77 -2.61 -17.73
C LEU A 342 -0.43 -1.92 -17.06
N ARG A 343 -0.18 -0.81 -16.36
CA ARG A 343 -1.24 -0.03 -15.68
C ARG A 343 -2.18 0.63 -16.68
N PHE A 344 -1.67 1.17 -17.79
CA PHE A 344 -2.51 1.76 -18.83
C PHE A 344 -3.45 0.73 -19.45
N VAL A 345 -2.93 -0.43 -19.87
CA VAL A 345 -3.75 -1.49 -20.46
C VAL A 345 -4.75 -2.04 -19.44
N GLY A 346 -4.33 -2.27 -18.19
CA GLY A 346 -5.22 -2.71 -17.11
C GLY A 346 -6.33 -1.72 -16.82
N GLN A 347 -6.01 -0.43 -16.75
CA GLN A 347 -7.00 0.64 -16.55
C GLN A 347 -7.95 0.75 -17.75
N MET A 348 -7.43 0.82 -18.97
CA MET A 348 -8.27 0.91 -20.18
C MET A 348 -9.20 -0.29 -20.31
N TYR A 349 -8.72 -1.50 -19.99
CA TYR A 349 -9.56 -2.70 -19.99
C TYR A 349 -10.76 -2.55 -19.06
N ASN A 350 -10.53 -2.12 -17.81
CA ASN A 350 -11.60 -1.92 -16.85
C ASN A 350 -12.54 -0.78 -17.23
N ILE A 351 -12.03 0.32 -17.80
CA ILE A 351 -12.87 1.41 -18.33
C ILE A 351 -13.77 0.86 -19.44
N CYS A 352 -13.21 0.14 -20.41
CA CYS A 352 -13.97 -0.51 -21.48
C CYS A 352 -15.03 -1.47 -20.91
N ARG A 353 -14.70 -2.22 -19.86
CA ARG A 353 -15.65 -3.12 -19.17
C ARG A 353 -16.81 -2.35 -18.54
N VAL A 354 -16.54 -1.23 -17.86
CA VAL A 354 -17.61 -0.39 -17.29
C VAL A 354 -18.48 0.22 -18.39
N VAL A 355 -17.88 0.73 -19.46
CA VAL A 355 -18.63 1.27 -20.61
C VAL A 355 -19.48 0.18 -21.26
N ALA A 356 -18.92 -1.01 -21.48
CA ALA A 356 -19.63 -2.17 -22.03
C ALA A 356 -20.78 -2.60 -21.11
N LEU A 357 -20.60 -2.54 -19.79
CA LEU A 357 -21.65 -2.82 -18.82
C LEU A 357 -22.84 -1.86 -18.96
N PHE A 358 -22.59 -0.55 -18.97
CA PHE A 358 -23.65 0.44 -19.13
C PHE A 358 -24.28 0.38 -20.53
N TYR A 359 -23.50 0.06 -21.56
CA TYR A 359 -24.02 -0.20 -22.90
C TYR A 359 -24.95 -1.42 -22.93
N GLY A 360 -24.56 -2.53 -22.30
CA GLY A 360 -25.41 -3.72 -22.14
C GLY A 360 -26.68 -3.43 -21.33
N CYS A 361 -26.58 -2.60 -20.28
CA CYS A 361 -27.76 -2.13 -19.56
C CYS A 361 -28.70 -1.33 -20.48
N TYR A 362 -28.13 -0.46 -21.33
CA TYR A 362 -28.91 0.36 -22.27
C TYR A 362 -29.58 -0.47 -23.35
N THR A 363 -28.93 -1.51 -23.88
CA THR A 363 -29.54 -2.40 -24.89
C THR A 363 -30.72 -3.16 -24.32
N VAL A 364 -30.63 -3.63 -23.07
CA VAL A 364 -31.74 -4.27 -22.35
C VAL A 364 -32.89 -3.27 -22.16
N VAL A 365 -32.62 -2.08 -21.62
CA VAL A 365 -33.65 -1.04 -21.40
C VAL A 365 -34.30 -0.57 -22.69
N ARG A 366 -33.54 -0.46 -23.78
CA ARG A 366 -34.08 -0.06 -25.10
C ARG A 366 -35.06 -1.08 -25.68
N SER A 367 -34.91 -2.36 -25.32
CA SER A 367 -35.82 -3.42 -25.80
C SER A 367 -37.18 -3.39 -25.11
N GLU A 368 -37.32 -2.66 -24.01
CA GLU A 368 -38.56 -2.58 -23.23
C GLU A 368 -39.43 -1.40 -23.71
N PRO A 369 -40.67 -1.65 -24.17
CA PRO A 369 -41.53 -0.62 -24.76
C PRO A 369 -42.01 0.43 -23.76
N GLN A 370 -41.93 0.13 -22.45
CA GLN A 370 -42.36 1.02 -21.37
C GLN A 370 -41.51 2.29 -21.25
N TYR A 371 -40.24 2.25 -21.70
CA TYR A 371 -39.31 3.38 -21.61
C TYR A 371 -39.25 4.11 -22.95
N ALA A 372 -40.23 5.00 -23.20
CA ALA A 372 -40.33 5.75 -24.47
C ALA A 372 -39.35 6.93 -24.57
N SER A 373 -39.11 7.64 -23.45
CA SER A 373 -38.22 8.83 -23.42
C SER A 373 -36.74 8.44 -23.32
N VAL A 374 -35.86 9.18 -24.02
CA VAL A 374 -34.40 9.02 -23.93
C VAL A 374 -33.90 9.26 -22.50
N SER A 375 -34.42 10.27 -21.80
CA SER A 375 -34.03 10.55 -20.41
C SER A 375 -34.43 9.43 -19.46
N ALA A 376 -35.63 8.86 -19.64
CA ALA A 376 -36.10 7.71 -18.87
C ALA A 376 -35.23 6.47 -19.12
N ARG A 377 -34.82 6.23 -20.38
CA ARG A 377 -33.92 5.13 -20.74
C ARG A 377 -32.55 5.28 -20.09
N VAL A 378 -31.97 6.48 -20.13
CA VAL A 378 -30.66 6.75 -19.51
C VAL A 378 -30.74 6.55 -18.00
N LEU A 379 -31.77 7.10 -17.34
CA LEU A 379 -31.95 6.93 -15.90
C LEU A 379 -32.12 5.45 -15.50
N ALA A 380 -32.98 4.71 -16.22
CA ALA A 380 -33.19 3.28 -15.97
C ALA A 380 -31.91 2.46 -16.22
N THR A 381 -31.13 2.83 -17.23
CA THR A 381 -29.80 2.23 -17.51
C THR A 381 -28.84 2.43 -16.35
N PHE A 382 -28.75 3.66 -15.84
CA PHE A 382 -27.92 3.97 -14.68
C PHE A 382 -28.37 3.19 -13.44
N GLN A 383 -29.68 3.17 -13.16
CA GLN A 383 -30.22 2.40 -12.05
C GLN A 383 -29.95 0.90 -12.17
N LEU A 384 -30.05 0.34 -13.39
CA LEU A 384 -29.75 -1.08 -13.63
C LEU A 384 -28.25 -1.38 -13.40
N GLY A 385 -27.36 -0.56 -13.95
CA GLY A 385 -25.91 -0.71 -13.76
C GLY A 385 -25.48 -0.60 -12.29
N LEU A 386 -26.09 0.31 -11.51
CA LEU A 386 -25.81 0.47 -10.08
C LEU A 386 -26.33 -0.70 -9.21
N ARG A 387 -27.19 -1.57 -9.74
CA ARG A 387 -27.58 -2.84 -9.08
C ARG A 387 -26.54 -3.95 -9.24
N ILE A 388 -25.54 -3.78 -10.08
CA ILE A 388 -24.43 -4.73 -10.19
C ILE A 388 -23.34 -4.32 -9.20
N PRO A 389 -22.87 -5.24 -8.33
CA PRO A 389 -21.83 -4.90 -7.36
C PRO A 389 -20.52 -4.47 -8.03
N VAL A 390 -20.04 -3.28 -7.68
CA VAL A 390 -18.86 -2.66 -8.32
C VAL A 390 -17.60 -3.52 -8.17
N GLN A 391 -17.44 -4.20 -7.04
CA GLN A 391 -16.29 -5.10 -6.81
C GLN A 391 -16.22 -6.25 -7.83
N VAL A 392 -17.36 -6.75 -8.32
CA VAL A 392 -17.41 -7.81 -9.33
C VAL A 392 -17.00 -7.28 -10.70
N VAL A 393 -17.35 -6.02 -10.98
CA VAL A 393 -16.98 -5.32 -12.21
C VAL A 393 -15.49 -4.97 -12.23
N ILE A 394 -14.91 -4.54 -11.11
CA ILE A 394 -13.49 -4.14 -11.05
C ILE A 394 -12.57 -5.36 -10.89
N TYR A 395 -12.85 -6.24 -9.93
CA TYR A 395 -11.95 -7.34 -9.56
C TYR A 395 -12.32 -8.67 -10.22
N GLY A 396 -13.45 -8.76 -10.93
CA GLY A 396 -13.90 -10.03 -11.53
C GLY A 396 -12.95 -10.55 -12.62
N SER A 397 -12.40 -9.67 -13.46
CA SER A 397 -11.60 -10.10 -14.60
C SER A 397 -10.15 -10.42 -14.21
N TRP A 398 -9.59 -11.47 -14.80
CA TRP A 398 -8.21 -11.92 -14.54
C TRP A 398 -7.16 -10.96 -15.12
N LEU A 399 -7.37 -10.50 -16.35
CA LEU A 399 -6.40 -9.70 -17.08
C LEU A 399 -6.00 -8.41 -16.33
N PRO A 400 -6.92 -7.50 -15.94
CA PRO A 400 -6.54 -6.29 -15.21
C PRO A 400 -5.89 -6.60 -13.86
N VAL A 401 -6.39 -7.60 -13.11
CA VAL A 401 -5.81 -7.99 -11.82
C VAL A 401 -4.36 -8.41 -11.99
N LEU A 402 -4.05 -9.27 -12.97
CA LEU A 402 -2.68 -9.71 -13.24
C LEU A 402 -1.79 -8.54 -13.68
N LEU A 403 -2.27 -7.66 -14.57
CA LEU A 403 -1.51 -6.51 -15.04
C LEU A 403 -1.14 -5.55 -13.90
N PHE A 404 -2.09 -5.25 -13.01
CA PHE A 404 -1.83 -4.40 -11.84
C PHE A 404 -0.92 -5.07 -10.80
N VAL A 405 -1.08 -6.38 -10.55
CA VAL A 405 -0.18 -7.12 -9.67
C VAL A 405 1.24 -7.11 -10.23
N ILE A 406 1.44 -7.46 -11.51
CA ILE A 406 2.77 -7.46 -12.12
C ILE A 406 3.38 -6.05 -12.07
N ALA A 407 2.60 -5.02 -12.38
CA ALA A 407 3.08 -3.64 -12.30
C ALA A 407 3.53 -3.26 -10.88
N HIS A 408 2.74 -3.61 -9.86
CA HIS A 408 3.06 -3.36 -8.45
C HIS A 408 4.25 -4.19 -7.98
N THR A 409 4.37 -5.44 -8.40
CA THR A 409 5.55 -6.28 -8.15
C THR A 409 6.83 -5.65 -8.68
N ILE A 410 6.75 -4.94 -9.81
CA ILE A 410 7.91 -4.28 -10.38
C ILE A 410 8.36 -3.09 -9.53
N ASP A 411 7.46 -2.18 -9.16
CA ASP A 411 7.84 -0.89 -8.57
C ASP A 411 7.54 -0.71 -7.07
N SER A 412 7.01 -1.73 -6.39
CA SER A 412 6.64 -1.66 -4.97
C SER A 412 7.81 -1.29 -4.04
N THR A 413 9.02 -1.75 -4.32
CA THR A 413 10.22 -1.42 -3.53
C THR A 413 10.51 0.08 -3.54
N MET A 414 10.53 0.69 -4.72
CA MET A 414 10.69 2.13 -4.88
C MET A 414 9.49 2.90 -4.31
N LEU A 415 8.27 2.39 -4.49
CA LEU A 415 7.05 2.99 -3.94
C LEU A 415 7.11 3.11 -2.42
N TYR A 416 7.46 2.03 -1.71
CA TYR A 416 7.56 2.04 -0.25
C TYR A 416 8.74 2.87 0.25
N THR A 417 9.85 2.91 -0.49
CA THR A 417 10.98 3.79 -0.16
C THR A 417 10.62 5.28 -0.33
N ASP A 418 9.83 5.65 -1.33
CA ASP A 418 9.30 7.03 -1.48
C ASP A 418 8.34 7.39 -0.34
N ILE A 419 7.41 6.48 0.00
CA ILE A 419 6.48 6.66 1.11
C ILE A 419 7.27 6.84 2.42
N TYR A 420 8.22 5.96 2.71
CA TYR A 420 9.06 6.03 3.90
C TYR A 420 9.80 7.38 3.97
N THR A 421 10.37 7.85 2.86
CA THR A 421 11.13 9.11 2.82
C THR A 421 10.26 10.31 3.14
N ARG A 422 9.01 10.33 2.65
CA ARG A 422 8.03 11.39 2.96
C ARG A 422 7.66 11.43 4.45
N TRP A 423 7.74 10.30 5.14
CA TRP A 423 7.49 10.20 6.59
C TRP A 423 8.72 10.42 7.47
N ILE A 424 9.89 10.71 6.91
CA ILE A 424 11.09 10.95 7.72
C ILE A 424 10.90 12.22 8.55
N SER A 425 10.94 12.06 9.87
CA SER A 425 10.93 13.16 10.82
C SER A 425 12.36 13.49 11.26
N VAL A 426 12.82 14.70 11.01
CA VAL A 426 14.04 15.24 11.64
C VAL A 426 13.65 15.80 13.00
N LEU A 427 14.38 15.44 14.05
CA LEU A 427 14.06 15.81 15.45
C LEU A 427 12.65 15.42 15.92
N GLY A 428 11.99 14.47 15.24
CA GLY A 428 10.64 13.99 15.60
C GLY A 428 9.47 14.82 15.05
N SER A 429 9.69 15.75 14.11
CA SER A 429 8.60 16.44 13.40
C SER A 429 8.55 16.07 11.92
N ALA A 430 7.37 15.65 11.42
CA ALA A 430 7.09 15.42 10.00
C ALA A 430 6.08 16.45 9.48
N SER A 431 6.33 17.02 8.29
CA SER A 431 5.44 17.98 7.65
C SER A 431 4.96 17.43 6.29
N LEU A 432 3.73 16.92 6.23
CA LEU A 432 3.13 16.42 5.01
C LEU A 432 1.99 17.33 4.55
N SER A 433 1.96 17.67 3.26
CA SER A 433 0.82 18.38 2.70
C SER A 433 -0.39 17.43 2.57
N PRO A 434 -1.64 17.94 2.61
CA PRO A 434 -2.83 17.11 2.40
C PRO A 434 -2.81 16.36 1.07
N ILE A 435 -2.19 16.93 0.03
CA ILE A 435 -2.07 16.31 -1.29
C ILE A 435 -1.11 15.11 -1.23
N ASP A 436 0.01 15.26 -0.53
CA ASP A 436 0.96 14.16 -0.33
C ASP A 436 0.31 13.00 0.41
N ILE A 437 -0.53 13.28 1.42
CA ILE A 437 -1.29 12.26 2.13
C ILE A 437 -2.22 11.51 1.17
N VAL A 438 -3.00 12.21 0.34
CA VAL A 438 -3.89 11.56 -0.63
C VAL A 438 -3.09 10.71 -1.62
N GLN A 439 -1.94 11.19 -2.09
CA GLN A 439 -1.08 10.45 -3.02
C GLN A 439 -0.49 9.20 -2.35
N VAL A 440 0.06 9.31 -1.14
CA VAL A 440 0.61 8.19 -0.36
C VAL A 440 -0.46 7.13 -0.10
N LEU A 441 -1.64 7.53 0.38
CA LEU A 441 -2.77 6.62 0.61
C LEU A 441 -3.19 5.93 -0.69
N SER A 442 -3.28 6.67 -1.79
CA SER A 442 -3.67 6.11 -3.10
C SER A 442 -2.64 5.10 -3.61
N CYS A 443 -1.35 5.40 -3.48
CA CYS A 443 -0.26 4.51 -3.87
C CYS A 443 -0.24 3.23 -3.01
N HIS A 444 -0.40 3.36 -1.69
CA HIS A 444 -0.39 2.22 -0.77
C HIS A 444 -1.58 1.28 -1.01
N MET A 445 -2.76 1.81 -1.38
CA MET A 445 -3.94 1.01 -1.71
C MET A 445 -3.78 0.11 -2.96
N ARG A 446 -2.68 0.24 -3.73
CA ARG A 446 -2.40 -0.67 -4.86
C ARG A 446 -2.21 -2.12 -4.43
N ASN A 447 -1.89 -2.36 -3.16
CA ASN A 447 -1.81 -3.71 -2.59
C ASN A 447 -3.17 -4.45 -2.58
N VAL A 448 -4.29 -3.75 -2.81
CA VAL A 448 -5.62 -4.35 -3.01
C VAL A 448 -5.63 -5.37 -4.16
N TRP A 449 -4.80 -5.16 -5.19
CA TRP A 449 -4.68 -6.07 -6.33
C TRP A 449 -4.02 -7.40 -5.93
N LEU A 450 -3.08 -7.38 -4.99
CA LEU A 450 -2.47 -8.59 -4.42
C LEU A 450 -3.50 -9.41 -3.65
N VAL A 451 -4.30 -8.76 -2.79
CA VAL A 451 -5.38 -9.43 -2.05
C VAL A 451 -6.40 -10.03 -3.00
N SER A 452 -6.77 -9.30 -4.06
CA SER A 452 -7.67 -9.79 -5.10
C SER A 452 -7.12 -11.03 -5.82
N LEU A 453 -5.82 -11.04 -6.15
CA LEU A 453 -5.16 -12.21 -6.73
C LEU A 453 -5.17 -13.40 -5.76
N VAL A 454 -4.81 -13.20 -4.49
CA VAL A 454 -4.83 -14.26 -3.47
C VAL A 454 -6.24 -14.81 -3.29
N ALA A 455 -7.27 -13.96 -3.26
CA ALA A 455 -8.66 -14.37 -3.22
C ALA A 455 -9.01 -15.28 -4.41
N LYS A 456 -8.65 -14.90 -5.65
CA LYS A 456 -8.85 -15.74 -6.83
C LYS A 456 -8.11 -17.07 -6.75
N LEU A 457 -6.84 -17.05 -6.36
CA LEU A 457 -6.02 -18.25 -6.24
C LEU A 457 -6.56 -19.21 -5.18
N SER A 458 -7.06 -18.70 -4.06
CA SER A 458 -7.66 -19.52 -2.99
C SER A 458 -8.94 -20.24 -3.42
N LEU A 459 -9.62 -19.73 -4.45
CA LEU A 459 -10.88 -20.26 -4.97
C LEU A 459 -10.68 -21.18 -6.20
N LEU A 460 -9.47 -21.25 -6.77
CA LEU A 460 -9.13 -22.14 -7.89
C LEU A 460 -9.35 -23.64 -7.61
N PRO A 461 -9.03 -24.18 -6.42
CA PRO A 461 -9.11 -25.63 -6.17
C PRO A 461 -10.54 -26.20 -6.16
N ALA A 462 -11.57 -25.35 -6.12
CA ALA A 462 -12.96 -25.80 -6.06
C ALA A 462 -13.39 -26.42 -7.40
N SER A 463 -13.79 -27.70 -7.39
CA SER A 463 -14.28 -28.37 -8.59
C SER A 463 -15.58 -27.75 -9.09
N ILE A 464 -15.78 -27.78 -10.41
CA ILE A 464 -17.00 -27.27 -11.05
C ILE A 464 -18.24 -27.98 -10.49
N ASP A 465 -18.17 -29.29 -10.23
CA ASP A 465 -19.30 -30.04 -9.65
C ASP A 465 -19.63 -29.60 -8.22
N THR A 466 -18.62 -29.29 -7.41
CA THR A 466 -18.83 -28.72 -6.07
C THR A 466 -19.48 -27.34 -6.16
N GLN A 467 -19.00 -26.51 -7.11
CA GLN A 467 -19.55 -25.17 -7.36
C GLN A 467 -21.00 -25.21 -7.88
N ARG A 468 -21.37 -26.24 -8.65
CA ARG A 468 -22.75 -26.45 -9.14
C ARG A 468 -23.73 -26.74 -8.01
N VAL A 469 -23.32 -27.56 -7.04
CA VAL A 469 -24.20 -28.00 -5.94
C VAL A 469 -24.25 -26.95 -4.81
N HIS A 470 -23.11 -26.36 -4.46
CA HIS A 470 -22.99 -25.50 -3.27
C HIS A 470 -22.90 -24.00 -3.60
N GLY A 471 -22.85 -23.65 -4.89
CA GLY A 471 -22.58 -22.29 -5.36
C GLY A 471 -21.08 -21.97 -5.45
N VAL A 472 -20.76 -20.86 -6.12
CA VAL A 472 -19.39 -20.35 -6.22
C VAL A 472 -19.06 -19.59 -4.94
N LEU A 473 -18.05 -20.04 -4.21
CA LEU A 473 -17.53 -19.32 -3.05
C LEU A 473 -16.90 -18.01 -3.51
N GLY A 474 -17.31 -16.90 -2.91
CA GLY A 474 -16.72 -15.58 -3.13
C GLY A 474 -16.34 -14.91 -1.82
N VAL A 475 -15.26 -14.12 -1.84
CA VAL A 475 -14.86 -13.27 -0.71
C VAL A 475 -15.70 -12.01 -0.73
N ARG A 476 -16.27 -11.59 0.40
CA ARG A 476 -17.02 -10.33 0.46
C ARG A 476 -16.14 -9.14 0.04
N GLY A 477 -16.62 -8.33 -0.90
CA GLY A 477 -15.82 -7.25 -1.51
C GLY A 477 -15.22 -6.26 -0.52
N TYR A 478 -15.95 -5.89 0.53
CA TYR A 478 -15.43 -4.98 1.55
C TYR A 478 -14.27 -5.58 2.36
N VAL A 479 -14.14 -6.91 2.46
CA VAL A 479 -13.05 -7.55 3.21
C VAL A 479 -11.72 -7.22 2.54
N ILE A 480 -11.69 -7.31 1.21
CA ILE A 480 -10.51 -7.00 0.39
C ILE A 480 -10.10 -5.55 0.59
N ILE A 481 -11.07 -4.63 0.47
CA ILE A 481 -10.83 -3.19 0.58
C ILE A 481 -10.43 -2.79 2.01
N LEU A 482 -11.10 -3.32 3.03
CA LEU A 482 -10.79 -3.01 4.43
C LEU A 482 -9.44 -3.57 4.86
N ALA A 483 -9.06 -4.77 4.42
CA ALA A 483 -7.74 -5.33 4.72
C ALA A 483 -6.62 -4.47 4.09
N SER A 484 -6.79 -4.06 2.83
CA SER A 484 -5.88 -3.13 2.15
C SER A 484 -5.82 -1.77 2.87
N PHE A 485 -6.96 -1.18 3.22
CA PHE A 485 -7.00 0.09 3.93
C PHE A 485 -6.35 0.02 5.33
N LEU A 486 -6.64 -1.03 6.09
CA LEU A 486 -6.06 -1.20 7.43
C LEU A 486 -4.55 -1.49 7.39
N SER A 487 -4.04 -2.06 6.29
CA SER A 487 -2.60 -2.33 6.15
C SER A 487 -1.77 -1.05 6.17
N ILE A 488 -2.32 0.08 5.72
CA ILE A 488 -1.65 1.39 5.70
C ILE A 488 -1.22 1.83 7.10
N PHE A 489 -2.07 1.59 8.10
CA PHE A 489 -1.77 1.99 9.48
C PHE A 489 -0.61 1.17 10.07
N LEU A 490 -0.39 -0.05 9.59
CA LEU A 490 0.73 -0.89 10.05
C LEU A 490 2.07 -0.36 9.54
N ASP A 491 2.09 0.29 8.37
CA ASP A 491 3.26 0.97 7.79
C ASP A 491 3.39 2.43 8.27
N THR A 492 2.64 2.83 9.30
CA THR A 492 2.79 4.18 9.86
C THR A 492 3.92 4.20 10.88
N ARG A 493 4.85 5.14 10.70
CA ARG A 493 5.90 5.42 11.67
C ARG A 493 5.33 6.00 12.96
N VAL A 494 5.78 5.48 14.10
CA VAL A 494 5.40 5.94 15.44
C VAL A 494 6.66 6.19 16.26
N ASP A 495 6.93 7.44 16.63
CA ASP A 495 8.15 7.77 17.38
C ASP A 495 8.17 7.15 18.78
N ALA A 496 7.01 6.93 19.39
CA ALA A 496 6.91 6.32 20.73
C ALA A 496 7.44 4.87 20.81
N ILE A 497 7.49 4.14 19.69
CA ILE A 497 8.03 2.78 19.63
C ILE A 497 9.45 2.74 19.07
N ARG A 498 10.04 3.90 18.75
CA ARG A 498 11.38 3.98 18.17
C ARG A 498 12.38 3.29 19.09
N SER A 499 13.15 2.36 18.55
CA SER A 499 14.25 1.72 19.28
C SER A 499 15.44 1.54 18.35
N THR A 500 16.62 1.84 18.89
CA THR A 500 17.93 1.67 18.24
C THR A 500 18.88 0.82 19.09
N MET A 501 18.32 -0.12 19.85
CA MET A 501 19.08 -0.96 20.80
C MET A 501 20.19 -1.74 20.08
N MET A 502 21.42 -1.61 20.59
CA MET A 502 22.57 -2.37 20.10
C MET A 502 22.45 -3.84 20.53
N GLN A 503 22.81 -4.74 19.62
CA GLN A 503 22.77 -6.19 19.84
C GLN A 503 24.18 -6.77 19.89
N GLN A 504 25.04 -6.31 18.98
CA GLN A 504 26.40 -6.81 18.86
C GLN A 504 27.34 -5.69 18.41
N VAL A 505 28.50 -5.60 19.07
CA VAL A 505 29.61 -4.72 18.68
C VAL A 505 30.84 -5.59 18.51
N THR A 506 31.48 -5.54 17.34
CA THR A 506 32.72 -6.27 17.08
C THR A 506 33.80 -5.34 16.54
N VAL A 507 35.02 -5.49 17.04
CA VAL A 507 36.18 -4.74 16.54
C VAL A 507 36.50 -5.20 15.12
N ILE A 508 36.77 -4.25 14.24
CA ILE A 508 37.23 -4.51 12.87
C ILE A 508 38.53 -3.72 12.60
N PRO A 509 39.38 -4.19 11.68
CA PRO A 509 40.59 -3.45 11.33
C PRO A 509 40.23 -2.08 10.71
N PRO A 510 40.86 -0.98 11.18
CA PRO A 510 40.65 0.36 10.65
C PRO A 510 41.39 0.54 9.32
N SER A 511 41.03 -0.27 8.33
CA SER A 511 41.61 -0.24 6.98
C SER A 511 40.65 0.46 6.01
N LEU A 512 41.17 1.43 5.27
CA LEU A 512 40.43 2.10 4.19
C LEU A 512 39.94 1.10 3.16
N HIS A 513 40.78 0.14 2.76
CA HIS A 513 40.41 -0.89 1.80
C HIS A 513 39.22 -1.73 2.29
N PHE A 514 39.25 -2.17 3.55
CA PHE A 514 38.17 -2.95 4.14
C PHE A 514 36.86 -2.16 4.21
N ALA A 515 36.92 -0.88 4.60
CA ALA A 515 35.73 -0.04 4.68
C ALA A 515 35.15 0.28 3.30
N LEU A 516 35.98 0.61 2.32
CA LEU A 516 35.53 0.82 0.94
C LEU A 516 34.92 -0.46 0.35
N LEU A 517 35.54 -1.61 0.60
CA LEU A 517 34.97 -2.91 0.21
C LEU A 517 33.59 -3.12 0.84
N ARG A 518 33.42 -2.83 2.13
CA ARG A 518 32.13 -2.99 2.82
C ARG A 518 31.06 -1.98 2.36
N ILE A 519 31.46 -0.77 1.97
CA ILE A 519 30.57 0.25 1.42
C ILE A 519 30.10 -0.12 0.00
N THR A 520 30.97 -0.74 -0.79
CA THR A 520 30.70 -1.14 -2.18
C THR A 520 30.00 -2.49 -2.29
N THR A 521 30.40 -3.45 -1.46
CA THR A 521 29.83 -4.79 -1.37
C THR A 521 28.97 -4.88 -0.11
N SER A 522 27.71 -4.46 -0.22
CA SER A 522 26.72 -4.61 0.85
C SER A 522 26.68 -6.06 1.34
N LEU A 523 26.46 -6.26 2.64
CA LEU A 523 26.33 -7.62 3.20
C LEU A 523 25.11 -8.31 2.60
N PRO A 524 25.21 -9.58 2.15
CA PRO A 524 24.13 -10.27 1.45
C PRO A 524 22.86 -10.44 2.30
N PHE A 525 23.03 -10.45 3.63
CA PHE A 525 21.96 -10.55 4.62
C PHE A 525 21.42 -9.18 5.10
N GLN A 526 22.02 -8.06 4.67
CA GLN A 526 21.54 -6.71 4.99
C GLN A 526 20.44 -6.31 3.99
N ARG A 527 19.25 -6.87 4.21
CA ARG A 527 18.06 -6.65 3.37
C ARG A 527 16.94 -6.05 4.19
N ASN A 528 16.18 -5.17 3.56
CA ASN A 528 14.91 -4.73 4.10
C ASN A 528 13.77 -5.54 3.49
N ASN A 529 12.75 -5.73 4.30
CA ASN A 529 11.57 -6.53 4.05
C ASN A 529 10.47 -5.70 3.34
N ASN A 530 10.88 -4.70 2.55
CA ASN A 530 10.01 -3.80 1.80
C ASN A 530 9.49 -4.43 0.50
N GLY A 531 8.56 -3.75 -0.19
CA GLY A 531 7.93 -4.23 -1.41
C GLY A 531 6.76 -5.18 -1.12
N ILE A 532 6.59 -6.21 -1.94
CA ILE A 532 5.57 -7.27 -1.75
C ILE A 532 5.69 -7.95 -0.39
N TRP A 533 6.90 -8.07 0.15
CA TRP A 533 7.05 -8.74 1.44
C TRP A 533 6.41 -7.92 2.58
N LEU A 534 6.53 -6.59 2.51
CA LEU A 534 5.82 -5.68 3.41
C LEU A 534 4.31 -5.78 3.20
N ASP A 535 3.85 -5.81 1.95
CA ASP A 535 2.44 -6.04 1.63
C ASP A 535 1.92 -7.35 2.22
N PHE A 536 2.64 -8.46 2.01
CA PHE A 536 2.25 -9.75 2.52
C PHE A 536 2.10 -9.73 4.05
N LYS A 537 3.12 -9.20 4.74
CA LYS A 537 3.10 -9.09 6.21
C LYS A 537 1.93 -8.24 6.71
N THR A 538 1.77 -7.03 6.16
CA THR A 538 0.75 -6.08 6.60
C THR A 538 -0.66 -6.53 6.22
N LEU A 539 -0.85 -7.12 5.04
CA LEU A 539 -2.14 -7.67 4.59
C LEU A 539 -2.57 -8.92 5.36
N VAL A 540 -1.62 -9.77 5.78
CA VAL A 540 -1.94 -10.92 6.65
C VAL A 540 -2.40 -10.44 8.02
N LEU A 541 -1.68 -9.49 8.62
CA LEU A 541 -2.05 -8.90 9.91
C LEU A 541 -3.39 -8.17 9.83
N SER A 542 -3.57 -7.29 8.84
CA SER A 542 -4.82 -6.55 8.67
C SER A 542 -5.98 -7.47 8.31
N GLY A 543 -5.75 -8.48 7.46
CA GLY A 543 -6.74 -9.50 7.11
C GLY A 543 -7.20 -10.32 8.31
N PHE A 544 -6.28 -10.66 9.22
CA PHE A 544 -6.60 -11.34 10.48
C PHE A 544 -7.46 -10.45 11.39
N VAL A 545 -7.11 -9.16 11.53
CA VAL A 545 -7.91 -8.20 12.30
C VAL A 545 -9.32 -8.05 11.72
N VAL A 546 -9.44 -7.89 10.39
CA VAL A 546 -10.75 -7.83 9.70
C VAL A 546 -11.54 -9.11 9.93
N PHE A 547 -10.89 -10.28 9.82
CA PHE A 547 -11.53 -11.56 10.08
C PHE A 547 -12.08 -11.66 11.50
N LEU A 548 -11.28 -11.30 12.52
CA LEU A 548 -11.71 -11.32 13.91
C LEU A 548 -12.88 -10.37 14.17
N ILE A 549 -12.81 -9.13 13.68
CA ILE A 549 -13.90 -8.16 13.84
C ILE A 549 -15.18 -8.69 13.20
N LEU A 550 -15.10 -9.22 11.99
CA LEU A 550 -16.28 -9.73 11.28
C LEU A 550 -16.86 -10.97 11.93
N ARG A 551 -16.02 -11.92 12.36
CA ARG A 551 -16.48 -13.18 12.97
C ARG A 551 -16.98 -12.99 14.40
N VAL A 552 -16.25 -12.25 15.23
CA VAL A 552 -16.56 -12.11 16.66
C VAL A 552 -17.63 -11.06 16.88
N LYS A 553 -17.47 -9.85 16.32
CA LYS A 553 -18.38 -8.73 16.59
C LYS A 553 -19.65 -8.81 15.77
N PHE A 554 -19.52 -9.14 14.49
CA PHE A 554 -20.64 -9.10 13.56
C PHE A 554 -21.19 -10.46 13.14
N LYS A 555 -20.55 -11.56 13.57
CA LYS A 555 -20.91 -12.95 13.19
C LYS A 555 -21.04 -13.16 11.67
N HIS A 556 -20.35 -12.36 10.87
CA HIS A 556 -20.40 -12.43 9.42
C HIS A 556 -19.41 -13.48 8.88
N ALA A 557 -19.87 -14.28 7.92
CA ALA A 557 -18.98 -15.14 7.14
C ALA A 557 -18.19 -14.31 6.12
N VAL A 558 -16.86 -14.52 6.07
CA VAL A 558 -15.96 -13.87 5.10
C VAL A 558 -16.14 -14.43 3.68
N LEU A 559 -16.34 -15.75 3.60
CA LEU A 559 -16.66 -16.46 2.38
C LEU A 559 -18.17 -16.67 2.32
N VAL A 560 -18.77 -16.31 1.19
CA VAL A 560 -20.20 -16.47 0.95
C VAL A 560 -20.39 -17.25 -0.35
N PRO A 561 -21.10 -18.40 -0.32
CA PRO A 561 -21.48 -19.09 -1.54
C PRO A 561 -22.50 -18.24 -2.30
N THR A 562 -22.26 -18.08 -3.60
CA THR A 562 -23.14 -17.37 -4.53
C THR A 562 -23.68 -18.37 -5.54
N SER A 563 -25.01 -18.52 -5.62
CA SER A 563 -25.63 -19.23 -6.75
C SER A 563 -25.41 -18.41 -8.01
N VAL A 564 -24.72 -19.00 -8.97
CA VAL A 564 -24.46 -18.39 -10.28
C VAL A 564 -25.28 -19.11 -11.36
N PRO A 565 -25.68 -18.41 -12.44
CA PRO A 565 -26.27 -19.02 -13.63
C PRO A 565 -25.41 -20.14 -14.20
N HIS A 566 -26.02 -21.14 -14.84
CA HIS A 566 -25.28 -22.24 -15.46
C HIS A 566 -24.48 -21.75 -16.66
N CYS A 567 -25.02 -20.79 -17.40
CA CYS A 567 -24.29 -20.17 -18.50
C CYS A 567 -22.98 -19.50 -18.04
N VAL A 568 -22.93 -18.94 -16.82
CA VAL A 568 -21.67 -18.48 -16.21
C VAL A 568 -20.68 -19.63 -16.03
N LEU A 569 -21.12 -20.73 -15.42
CA LEU A 569 -20.23 -21.85 -15.10
C LEU A 569 -19.67 -22.55 -16.34
N ILE A 570 -20.43 -22.54 -17.45
CA ILE A 570 -20.09 -23.26 -18.67
C ILE A 570 -19.35 -22.36 -19.67
N TYR A 571 -19.78 -21.11 -19.83
CA TYR A 571 -19.23 -20.21 -20.85
C TYR A 571 -18.23 -19.19 -20.30
N SER A 572 -18.14 -19.03 -18.98
CA SER A 572 -17.26 -18.06 -18.31
C SER A 572 -16.36 -18.72 -17.26
N SER A 573 -15.45 -17.95 -16.68
CA SER A 573 -14.67 -18.35 -15.50
C SER A 573 -15.51 -18.12 -14.24
N SER A 574 -15.71 -19.17 -13.43
CA SER A 574 -16.40 -19.03 -12.14
C SER A 574 -15.70 -18.02 -11.19
N LEU A 575 -14.41 -17.79 -11.39
CA LEU A 575 -13.59 -16.84 -10.62
C LEU A 575 -13.87 -15.37 -10.98
N LEU A 576 -14.74 -15.10 -11.96
CA LEU A 576 -15.34 -13.78 -12.15
C LEU A 576 -16.09 -13.32 -10.89
N PHE A 577 -16.64 -14.28 -10.13
CA PHE A 577 -17.33 -14.06 -8.86
C PHE A 577 -16.44 -14.39 -7.64
N SER A 578 -15.12 -14.28 -7.80
CA SER A 578 -14.15 -14.36 -6.70
C SER A 578 -14.43 -13.34 -5.59
N THR A 579 -15.06 -12.22 -5.95
CA THR A 579 -15.77 -11.39 -4.97
C THR A 579 -17.24 -11.79 -4.93
N SER A 580 -17.79 -12.00 -3.73
CA SER A 580 -19.18 -12.45 -3.60
C SER A 580 -20.15 -11.42 -4.18
N TRP A 581 -21.20 -11.91 -4.82
CA TRP A 581 -22.28 -11.07 -5.33
C TRP A 581 -23.05 -10.42 -4.19
N PHE A 582 -23.33 -11.21 -3.15
CA PHE A 582 -23.86 -10.76 -1.88
C PHE A 582 -22.69 -10.48 -0.95
N GLY A 583 -22.28 -9.22 -0.92
CA GLY A 583 -21.00 -8.80 -0.36
C GLY A 583 -21.00 -7.39 0.18
N ALA A 584 -22.14 -6.68 0.19
CA ALA A 584 -22.26 -5.41 0.87
C ALA A 584 -22.56 -5.64 2.37
N ILE A 585 -22.05 -4.76 3.24
CA ILE A 585 -22.39 -4.74 4.68
C ILE A 585 -23.91 -4.63 4.90
N LEU A 586 -24.63 -4.13 3.89
CA LEU A 586 -26.04 -3.76 3.93
C LEU A 586 -26.90 -4.58 2.97
N ASP A 587 -26.43 -5.73 2.48
CA ASP A 587 -27.27 -6.56 1.62
C ASP A 587 -28.49 -7.08 2.42
N PRO A 588 -29.72 -6.77 1.99
CA PRO A 588 -30.94 -7.09 2.74
C PRO A 588 -31.26 -8.61 2.75
N LEU A 589 -30.46 -9.40 2.04
CA LEU A 589 -30.64 -10.85 1.84
C LEU A 589 -29.83 -11.70 2.83
N VAL A 590 -29.17 -11.04 3.78
CA VAL A 590 -28.50 -11.68 4.92
C VAL A 590 -29.48 -11.61 6.09
N ASP A 591 -29.96 -12.76 6.56
CA ASP A 591 -30.84 -12.84 7.73
C ASP A 591 -30.17 -12.20 8.96
N LYS A 592 -30.93 -11.86 10.00
CA LYS A 592 -30.45 -11.27 11.27
C LYS A 592 -29.32 -12.06 11.93
N GLU A 593 -29.15 -13.33 11.56
CA GLU A 593 -28.08 -14.23 12.00
C GLU A 593 -26.82 -14.24 11.10
N GLY A 594 -26.74 -13.36 10.09
CA GLY A 594 -25.58 -13.33 9.18
C GLY A 594 -25.57 -14.45 8.13
N ARG A 595 -26.61 -15.30 8.12
CA ARG A 595 -26.80 -16.38 7.15
C ARG A 595 -27.49 -15.82 5.91
N VAL A 596 -26.92 -16.06 4.74
CA VAL A 596 -27.69 -15.91 3.50
C VAL A 596 -28.83 -16.93 3.62
N GLN A 597 -30.09 -16.48 3.52
CA GLN A 597 -31.24 -17.39 3.44
C GLN A 597 -30.85 -18.50 2.46
N SER A 598 -30.94 -19.76 2.90
CA SER A 598 -30.36 -20.88 2.18
C SER A 598 -30.67 -20.77 0.69
N VAL A 599 -29.69 -21.09 -0.15
CA VAL A 599 -29.82 -21.08 -1.62
C VAL A 599 -31.05 -21.90 -2.09
N THR A 600 -31.58 -22.77 -1.23
CA THR A 600 -32.79 -23.56 -1.39
C THR A 600 -34.12 -22.84 -1.11
N GLY A 601 -34.13 -21.68 -0.42
CA GLY A 601 -35.34 -20.97 0.02
C GLY A 601 -35.71 -19.71 -0.77
N PHE A 602 -34.91 -19.31 -1.77
CA PHE A 602 -35.28 -18.21 -2.66
C PHE A 602 -36.45 -18.64 -3.55
N HIS A 603 -37.59 -17.97 -3.44
CA HIS A 603 -38.66 -18.06 -4.44
C HIS A 603 -38.08 -17.94 -5.86
N ASN A 604 -38.50 -18.82 -6.77
CA ASN A 604 -37.96 -18.98 -8.13
C ASN A 604 -37.80 -17.65 -8.91
N LYS A 605 -38.62 -16.64 -8.65
CA LYS A 605 -38.59 -15.33 -9.35
C LYS A 605 -37.42 -14.43 -8.95
N GLY A 606 -37.15 -14.27 -7.64
CA GLY A 606 -36.04 -13.44 -7.16
C GLY A 606 -34.65 -13.94 -7.61
N ARG A 607 -34.53 -15.25 -7.82
CA ARG A 607 -33.32 -15.89 -8.36
C ARG A 607 -33.08 -15.52 -9.83
N GLN A 608 -34.13 -15.44 -10.64
CA GLN A 608 -34.02 -15.10 -12.07
C GLN A 608 -33.56 -13.65 -12.30
N SER A 609 -34.03 -12.71 -11.47
CA SER A 609 -33.61 -11.30 -11.52
C SER A 609 -32.11 -11.14 -11.21
N VAL A 610 -31.61 -11.83 -10.19
CA VAL A 610 -30.18 -11.82 -9.84
C VAL A 610 -29.34 -12.53 -10.91
N HIS A 611 -29.81 -13.67 -11.43
CA HIS A 611 -29.15 -14.38 -12.53
C HIS A 611 -29.03 -13.50 -13.78
N SER A 612 -30.07 -12.72 -14.09
CA SER A 612 -30.06 -11.78 -15.22
C SER A 612 -28.98 -10.71 -15.07
N LEU A 613 -28.81 -10.16 -13.86
CA LEU A 613 -27.75 -9.19 -13.57
C LEU A 613 -26.36 -9.84 -13.63
N MET A 614 -26.20 -11.07 -13.15
CA MET A 614 -24.95 -11.82 -13.25
C MET A 614 -24.59 -12.08 -14.73
N ASN A 615 -25.59 -12.45 -15.53
CA ASN A 615 -25.44 -12.63 -16.98
C ASN A 615 -24.96 -11.36 -17.65
N LEU A 616 -25.60 -10.24 -17.33
CA LEU A 616 -25.18 -8.93 -17.81
C LEU A 616 -23.72 -8.60 -17.43
N ALA A 617 -23.29 -8.92 -16.21
CA ALA A 617 -21.96 -8.61 -15.70
C ALA A 617 -20.81 -9.43 -16.34
N TRP A 618 -21.04 -10.70 -16.68
CA TRP A 618 -20.02 -11.52 -17.34
C TRP A 618 -20.02 -11.33 -18.87
N MET A 619 -21.18 -11.14 -19.49
CA MET A 619 -21.30 -10.91 -20.94
C MET A 619 -20.71 -9.56 -21.37
N THR A 620 -20.56 -8.62 -20.45
CA THR A 620 -19.98 -7.30 -20.68
C THR A 620 -18.50 -7.23 -20.32
N ASP A 621 -17.88 -8.35 -19.90
CA ASP A 621 -16.43 -8.47 -19.84
C ASP A 621 -15.88 -8.63 -21.28
N PRO A 622 -15.03 -7.70 -21.78
CA PRO A 622 -14.63 -7.71 -23.18
C PRO A 622 -13.94 -8.99 -23.64
N LEU A 623 -13.09 -9.58 -22.79
CA LEU A 623 -12.33 -10.78 -23.13
C LEU A 623 -13.25 -12.00 -23.15
N LEU A 624 -14.09 -12.18 -22.12
CA LEU A 624 -15.03 -13.29 -22.06
C LEU A 624 -16.06 -13.21 -23.20
N TYR A 625 -16.57 -12.02 -23.50
CA TYR A 625 -17.48 -11.83 -24.62
C TYR A 625 -16.83 -12.18 -25.96
N ALA A 626 -15.59 -11.75 -26.18
CA ALA A 626 -14.84 -12.13 -27.38
C ALA A 626 -14.62 -13.65 -27.46
N MET A 627 -14.30 -14.31 -26.35
CA MET A 627 -14.15 -15.77 -26.30
C MET A 627 -15.47 -16.50 -26.61
N VAL A 628 -16.60 -16.03 -26.07
CA VAL A 628 -17.91 -16.61 -26.35
C VAL A 628 -18.31 -16.39 -27.81
N ARG A 629 -18.02 -15.22 -28.38
CA ARG A 629 -18.23 -14.96 -29.80
C ARG A 629 -17.38 -15.84 -30.70
N TRP A 630 -16.14 -16.09 -30.30
CA TRP A 630 -15.23 -16.97 -31.01
C TRP A 630 -15.67 -18.44 -30.96
N ARG A 631 -16.06 -18.93 -29.78
CA ARG A 631 -16.47 -20.33 -29.58
C ARG A 631 -17.90 -20.62 -30.04
N SER A 632 -18.75 -19.58 -30.14
CA SER A 632 -20.16 -19.66 -30.52
C SER A 632 -20.91 -20.83 -29.86
N PRO A 633 -20.91 -20.89 -28.51
CA PRO A 633 -21.49 -22.04 -27.81
C PRO A 633 -22.99 -22.16 -28.07
N ALA A 634 -23.50 -23.39 -28.12
CA ALA A 634 -24.92 -23.65 -28.36
C ALA A 634 -25.73 -23.58 -27.05
N VAL A 635 -26.91 -22.96 -27.14
CA VAL A 635 -27.96 -22.93 -26.11
C VAL A 635 -29.20 -23.66 -26.63
N TYR A 636 -29.89 -24.35 -25.74
CA TYR A 636 -31.04 -25.17 -26.05
C TYR A 636 -32.30 -24.52 -25.46
N LEU A 637 -33.35 -24.40 -26.27
CA LEU A 637 -34.68 -23.97 -25.85
C LEU A 637 -35.49 -25.20 -25.48
N TYR A 638 -35.86 -25.31 -24.21
CA TYR A 638 -36.71 -26.39 -23.71
C TYR A 638 -38.12 -25.87 -23.47
N LYS A 639 -39.11 -26.75 -23.69
CA LYS A 639 -40.51 -26.55 -23.32
C LYS A 639 -40.89 -27.63 -22.31
N ARG A 640 -41.34 -27.22 -21.12
CA ARG A 640 -41.82 -28.14 -20.11
C ARG A 640 -43.18 -28.72 -20.52
N ILE A 641 -43.28 -30.04 -20.50
CA ILE A 641 -44.52 -30.77 -20.80
C ILE A 641 -45.45 -30.63 -19.59
N GLY A 642 -46.70 -30.23 -19.81
CA GLY A 642 -47.67 -29.91 -18.77
C GLY A 642 -47.89 -28.41 -18.55
N THR A 643 -46.84 -27.64 -18.21
CA THR A 643 -46.97 -26.19 -17.97
C THR A 643 -46.84 -25.33 -19.23
N HIS A 644 -46.30 -25.90 -20.32
CA HIS A 644 -45.96 -25.21 -21.55
C HIS A 644 -44.96 -24.05 -21.39
N GLU A 645 -44.29 -23.95 -20.25
CA GLU A 645 -43.26 -22.95 -19.99
C GLU A 645 -42.01 -23.24 -20.81
N THR A 646 -41.46 -22.20 -21.45
CA THR A 646 -40.24 -22.29 -22.26
C THR A 646 -39.08 -21.56 -21.59
N PHE A 647 -37.91 -22.17 -21.55
CA PHE A 647 -36.70 -21.57 -20.99
C PHE A 647 -35.45 -21.97 -21.77
N TYR A 648 -34.43 -21.10 -21.74
CA TYR A 648 -33.14 -21.34 -22.38
C TYR A 648 -32.15 -21.93 -21.37
N HIS A 649 -31.47 -23.00 -21.77
CA HIS A 649 -30.49 -23.67 -20.90
C HIS A 649 -29.22 -24.08 -21.69
N PRO A 650 -28.02 -23.93 -21.09
CA PRO A 650 -26.74 -24.20 -21.77
C PRO A 650 -26.39 -25.70 -21.87
N LEU A 651 -26.96 -26.55 -21.00
CA LEU A 651 -26.72 -28.00 -21.02
C LEU A 651 -27.67 -28.75 -21.95
N PRO A 652 -27.22 -29.87 -22.56
CA PRO A 652 -28.09 -30.82 -23.28
C PRO A 652 -29.16 -31.47 -22.37
N LEU A 653 -30.19 -32.05 -22.99
CA LEU A 653 -31.43 -32.50 -22.34
C LEU A 653 -31.16 -33.39 -21.12
N LYS A 654 -30.41 -34.48 -21.31
CA LYS A 654 -30.03 -35.42 -20.25
C LYS A 654 -29.31 -34.79 -19.06
N MET A 655 -28.41 -33.85 -19.33
CA MET A 655 -27.66 -33.17 -18.26
C MET A 655 -28.51 -32.12 -17.55
N MET A 656 -29.40 -31.45 -18.28
CA MET A 656 -30.34 -30.46 -17.74
C MET A 656 -31.42 -31.13 -16.88
N ALA A 657 -32.04 -32.22 -17.36
CA ALA A 657 -33.04 -32.98 -16.63
C ALA A 657 -32.47 -33.54 -15.32
N LYS A 658 -31.28 -34.18 -15.39
CA LYS A 658 -30.53 -34.62 -14.20
C LYS A 658 -30.25 -33.47 -13.22
N TRP A 659 -30.05 -32.25 -13.72
CA TRP A 659 -29.80 -31.10 -12.87
C TRP A 659 -31.08 -30.55 -12.20
N LYS A 660 -32.20 -30.54 -12.91
CA LYS A 660 -33.50 -30.16 -12.34
C LYS A 660 -34.08 -31.21 -11.40
N ASP A 661 -33.44 -32.38 -11.30
CA ASP A 661 -33.94 -33.56 -10.58
C ASP A 661 -35.32 -33.98 -11.09
N GLU A 662 -35.47 -33.92 -12.42
CA GLU A 662 -36.70 -34.21 -13.14
C GLU A 662 -36.41 -35.20 -14.28
N ASP A 663 -37.41 -35.99 -14.66
CA ASP A 663 -37.27 -36.95 -15.76
C ASP A 663 -37.09 -36.24 -17.11
N GLU A 664 -36.27 -36.82 -17.99
CA GLU A 664 -36.01 -36.27 -19.34
C GLU A 664 -37.30 -36.09 -20.15
N ASP A 665 -38.27 -36.97 -19.93
CA ASP A 665 -39.58 -36.99 -20.62
C ASP A 665 -40.46 -35.80 -20.24
N MET A 666 -40.13 -35.05 -19.19
CA MET A 666 -40.85 -33.84 -18.78
C MET A 666 -40.50 -32.61 -19.65
N PHE A 667 -39.52 -32.73 -20.56
CA PHE A 667 -39.03 -31.62 -21.36
C PHE A 667 -38.93 -31.97 -22.84
N ALA A 668 -39.54 -31.14 -23.68
CA ALA A 668 -39.35 -31.19 -25.12
C ALA A 668 -38.27 -30.18 -25.54
N LEU A 669 -37.24 -30.65 -26.28
CA LEU A 669 -36.31 -29.75 -26.96
C LEU A 669 -37.03 -29.09 -28.14
N VAL A 670 -37.21 -27.77 -28.07
CA VAL A 670 -37.85 -26.99 -29.14
C VAL A 670 -36.83 -26.60 -30.19
N GLU A 671 -35.68 -26.08 -29.76
CA GLU A 671 -34.71 -25.50 -30.67
C GLU A 671 -33.29 -25.49 -30.10
N LYS A 672 -32.29 -25.54 -30.98
CA LYS A 672 -30.87 -25.32 -30.65
C LYS A 672 -30.38 -24.11 -31.42
N ARG A 673 -29.89 -23.09 -30.71
CA ARG A 673 -29.33 -21.87 -31.32
C ARG A 673 -27.93 -21.55 -30.78
N PRO A 674 -27.06 -20.90 -31.57
CA PRO A 674 -25.86 -20.27 -31.02
C PRO A 674 -26.24 -19.20 -29.99
N PHE A 675 -25.54 -19.12 -28.86
CA PHE A 675 -25.79 -18.14 -27.79
C PHE A 675 -25.80 -16.70 -28.34
N VAL A 676 -24.85 -16.37 -29.21
CA VAL A 676 -24.69 -15.03 -29.79
C VAL A 676 -25.81 -14.67 -30.77
N ALA A 677 -26.56 -15.66 -31.28
CA ALA A 677 -27.71 -15.44 -32.15
C ALA A 677 -28.99 -15.06 -31.38
N LEU A 678 -28.99 -15.24 -30.05
CA LEU A 678 -30.10 -14.81 -29.19
C LEU A 678 -30.10 -13.28 -29.06
N SER A 679 -31.29 -12.70 -28.84
CA SER A 679 -31.39 -11.27 -28.52
C SER A 679 -30.77 -11.01 -27.13
N TRP A 680 -30.32 -9.79 -26.85
CA TRP A 680 -29.76 -9.44 -25.53
C TRP A 680 -30.74 -9.73 -24.38
N GLY A 681 -32.04 -9.51 -24.60
CA GLY A 681 -33.09 -9.82 -23.63
C GLY A 681 -33.22 -11.32 -23.35
N ASP A 682 -33.01 -12.16 -24.35
CA ASP A 682 -33.02 -13.63 -24.18
C ASP A 682 -31.70 -14.13 -23.60
N GLN A 683 -30.57 -13.54 -23.97
CA GLN A 683 -29.25 -13.90 -23.44
C GLN A 683 -29.14 -13.71 -21.93
N ILE A 684 -29.71 -12.62 -21.38
CA ILE A 684 -29.70 -12.40 -19.93
C ILE A 684 -30.60 -13.39 -19.17
N ARG A 685 -31.60 -13.98 -19.84
CA ARG A 685 -32.56 -14.93 -19.25
C ARG A 685 -32.12 -16.40 -19.34
N VAL A 686 -30.95 -16.68 -19.92
CA VAL A 686 -30.41 -18.05 -19.97
C VAL A 686 -30.08 -18.50 -18.54
N GLU A 687 -30.59 -19.67 -18.16
CA GLU A 687 -30.42 -20.23 -16.82
C GLU A 687 -28.96 -20.51 -16.44
#